data_AF-A0A7C7TL32-F1
#
_entry.id   AF-A0A7C7TL32-F1
#
_cell.length_a   1.000
_cell.length_b   1.000
_cell.length_c   1.000
_cell.angle_alpha   90.00
_cell.angle_beta   90.00
_cell.angle_gamma   90.00
#
_symmetry.space_group_name_H-M   'P 1'
#
loop_
_entity.id
_entity.type
_entity.pdbx_description
1 polymer ?
#
loop_
_entity_poly.entity_id
_entity_poly.type
_entity_poly.pdbx_seq_one_letter_code
_entity_poly.pdbx_strand_id
1 'polypeptide(L)'
;MADVRLAVDIGGTFTDIALEANGDLITKKLLTTSQAPATAVLEGIQHVLAQAALSSIDVNVFVHGTTLATNALIERRGAKTALLTTGGMRDSIEMAHENRFEQYDLAMVRPDPLVPRNRRIGIPERISANGAVLLELDEEILAAELATLKSDGVQSVAVGFLHSYIDASHEIRTRDLIEQLWPEAQVTLSSEVCPEIREYERFSTACANAYIQPLVSEYLQDLETRRRALGMRCPMLLMQSGGGLGTLEDALRFPVRLIESGPAGGALLSAELARSFQIEKALSFDMGGTTAKLCIINKGHPRTSREFEVGREYRFLAGSGIPLRLPVIEMVEIGAGGSSIARLDKLGRIAVGPLSAGSEPGPACYGRGGTSPTVTDADVALGRIIPDRFAGGDLTFTKEAALAVIETSLVTDTGFDLETASLGIAEIVDENMASAGRVHAIEQGCDITDGTLIAFGGAAPLHAVRVAEKLGIEEILIPSGAGVGSAIGFLHAPAAHENVRTRHIRLDDLVVDELSLMLKEMLKEAEEVVRRAAKDSELSQSAKAFMRYRGQGHEITVDLDLDEIFQTPSPDASHLQKVFEEAFVDEYRRLYGREITGLGVEALSWVVTVTSTQKEPAIENGERPEEAVTNLPTVLVSDVATGAVGPAAVIERAHLGSARIEGPALIVEDQTTTVIPANYDAWLTENGHLRVRRQSAELRRDPVETSSKLKDLQRDIMWNRLIAVVQEQATTLVRSAFSTSTREAGDLSAGVFDPQGRMLAQSITGTPGHVNSMATSVQHFLDVFPAHTMREGDIYLTNDPWKGTGHLFDVVVVTPVFHRGHVVALFACTSHVVDIGGVGFSSASREIFHEGLQLPIMRFAVDEVFDPNVVAIIETNVRDSVQVMGDIHSLAACNRVGALRLLEMMKEYDLADLEALGDYIIRTSREAMLTEIRALPEGTWTSSMRVDGVDMPLDIVTELTITSDGIAVDFNGTSPMQPHGINVPMSYTVAYTSFGIRCIVGPNIPNNAGSLEVIRVTAPSGCILNAPRPAAVNIRHVMGQMLPDAVYGCLGQVLPTKVPAEGTSSLWNLLASGQWGNGRSESFMMMSFNSGGAGARPGQDGLSATAFPSGVRNMPVEINEVVSPLVFWRKEFRPNSGGDGEFRGGLGQIVELAHGGDGEFVFSATYERVKHPARGRHGGEHGMTGRLTLDDGSPVAAKGNTTVPSGRRLIVEFPGGGGLGDPSRRSRQARERDRRLGYVTETKKEDP
;
A
#
# COMPACT_ATOMS: atom_id res chain seq x y z
N MET A 1 26.00 9.93 40.89
CA MET A 1 25.62 8.52 40.73
C MET A 1 25.94 8.16 39.30
N ALA A 2 26.44 6.95 39.04
CA ALA A 2 26.58 6.47 37.67
C ALA A 2 25.20 6.49 36.99
N ASP A 3 25.11 7.00 35.77
CA ASP A 3 23.90 6.92 34.95
C ASP A 3 23.92 5.56 34.25
N VAL A 4 23.03 4.66 34.66
CA VAL A 4 22.94 3.27 34.20
C VAL A 4 21.60 3.08 33.49
N ARG A 5 21.67 2.85 32.18
CA ARG A 5 20.51 2.69 31.31
C ARG A 5 20.48 1.26 30.77
N LEU A 6 19.32 0.63 30.82
CA LEU A 6 19.13 -0.75 30.38
C LEU A 6 18.00 -0.79 29.36
N ALA A 7 18.26 -1.40 28.21
CA ALA A 7 17.28 -1.58 27.15
C ALA A 7 17.16 -3.06 26.76
N VAL A 8 15.94 -3.48 26.46
CA VAL A 8 15.65 -4.83 25.97
C VAL A 8 14.67 -4.76 24.81
N ASP A 9 15.03 -5.42 23.71
CA ASP A 9 14.16 -5.63 22.56
C ASP A 9 13.86 -7.13 22.39
N ILE A 10 12.58 -7.50 22.39
CA ILE A 10 12.15 -8.86 22.09
C ILE A 10 11.77 -8.92 20.62
N GLY A 11 12.64 -9.51 19.79
CA GLY A 11 12.37 -9.81 18.39
C GLY A 11 11.80 -11.22 18.17
N GLY A 12 11.55 -11.55 16.90
CA GLY A 12 10.97 -12.86 16.51
C GLY A 12 11.90 -14.05 16.72
N THR A 13 13.20 -13.90 16.47
CA THR A 13 14.20 -14.98 16.62
C THR A 13 15.07 -14.81 17.86
N PHE A 14 15.40 -13.57 18.21
CA PHE A 14 16.30 -13.25 19.32
C PHE A 14 15.75 -12.14 20.21
N THR A 15 16.12 -12.19 21.49
CA THR A 15 15.98 -11.11 22.47
C THR A 15 17.33 -10.41 22.61
N ASP A 16 17.36 -9.12 22.32
CA ASP A 16 18.56 -8.28 22.35
C ASP A 16 18.54 -7.39 23.59
N ILE A 17 19.67 -7.32 24.29
CA ILE A 17 19.81 -6.60 25.56
C ILE A 17 21.03 -5.69 25.46
N ALA A 18 20.87 -4.43 25.85
CA ALA A 18 21.93 -3.44 25.90
C ALA A 18 21.93 -2.74 27.28
N LEU A 19 23.11 -2.68 27.90
CA LEU A 19 23.35 -1.97 29.16
C LEU A 19 24.43 -0.92 28.91
N GLU A 20 24.11 0.33 29.17
CA GLU A 20 25.08 1.43 29.18
C GLU A 20 25.36 1.83 30.63
N ALA A 21 26.64 1.78 31.03
CA ALA A 21 27.07 2.17 32.36
C ALA A 21 28.46 2.82 32.30
N ASN A 22 28.58 4.04 32.83
CA ASN A 22 29.85 4.80 32.86
C ASN A 22 30.52 5.02 31.48
N GLY A 23 29.74 5.00 30.40
CA GLY A 23 30.24 5.13 29.02
C GLY A 23 30.64 3.80 28.36
N ASP A 24 30.56 2.68 29.09
CA ASP A 24 30.76 1.35 28.54
C ASP A 24 29.41 0.75 28.09
N LEU A 25 29.39 0.15 26.91
CA LEU A 25 28.24 -0.56 26.35
C LEU A 25 28.45 -2.08 26.43
N ILE A 26 27.55 -2.77 27.14
CA ILE A 26 27.56 -4.23 27.28
C ILE A 26 26.28 -4.79 26.64
N THR A 27 26.45 -5.74 25.72
CA THR A 27 25.32 -6.30 24.95
C THR A 27 25.24 -7.81 25.06
N LYS A 28 24.02 -8.36 25.01
CA LYS A 28 23.79 -9.81 24.96
C LYS A 28 22.64 -10.14 24.01
N LYS A 29 22.82 -11.21 23.22
CA LYS A 29 21.81 -11.79 22.34
C LYS A 29 21.41 -13.17 22.87
N LEU A 30 20.11 -13.40 23.02
CA LEU A 30 19.53 -14.66 23.51
C LEU A 30 18.46 -15.14 22.54
N LEU A 31 18.18 -16.45 22.50
CA LEU A 31 17.03 -16.95 21.73
C LEU A 31 15.72 -16.51 22.38
N THR A 32 14.74 -16.11 21.57
CA THR A 32 13.43 -15.70 22.07
C THR A 32 12.63 -16.89 22.61
N THR A 33 12.19 -16.83 23.86
CA THR A 33 11.35 -17.87 24.48
C THR A 33 9.87 -17.45 24.43
N SER A 34 9.19 -17.72 23.32
CA SER A 34 7.83 -17.22 23.03
C SER A 34 6.76 -17.58 24.09
N GLN A 35 6.90 -18.70 24.79
CA GLN A 35 5.95 -19.10 25.85
C GLN A 35 6.20 -18.44 27.21
N ALA A 36 7.38 -17.87 27.44
CA ALA A 36 7.75 -17.23 28.72
C ALA A 36 8.69 -16.02 28.50
N PRO A 37 8.26 -15.00 27.73
CA PRO A 37 9.13 -13.90 27.31
C PRO A 37 9.71 -13.12 28.50
N ALA A 38 8.93 -12.92 29.58
CA ALA A 38 9.42 -12.23 30.78
C ALA A 38 10.61 -12.95 31.43
N THR A 39 10.64 -14.28 31.42
CA THR A 39 11.75 -15.05 32.01
C THR A 39 13.05 -14.82 31.24
N ALA A 40 13.01 -14.91 29.91
CA ALA A 40 14.18 -14.70 29.06
C ALA A 40 14.77 -13.29 29.22
N VAL A 41 13.90 -12.27 29.30
CA VAL A 41 14.30 -10.88 29.58
C VAL A 41 15.05 -10.80 30.91
N LEU A 42 14.49 -11.34 31.99
CA LEU A 42 15.08 -11.23 33.32
C LEU A 42 16.41 -11.99 33.45
N GLU A 43 16.52 -13.18 32.84
CA GLU A 43 17.78 -13.95 32.82
C GLU A 43 18.90 -13.24 32.06
N GLY A 44 18.56 -12.59 30.95
CA GLY A 44 19.51 -11.80 30.18
C GLY A 44 19.93 -10.52 30.89
N ILE A 45 18.99 -9.84 31.57
CA ILE A 45 19.29 -8.69 32.43
C ILE A 45 20.28 -9.07 33.54
N GLN A 46 20.07 -10.22 34.19
CA GLN A 46 20.99 -10.71 35.23
C GLN A 46 22.40 -10.97 34.68
N HIS A 47 22.52 -11.49 33.46
CA HIS A 47 23.82 -11.70 32.82
C HIS A 47 24.59 -10.40 32.56
N VAL A 48 23.95 -9.39 31.94
CA VAL A 48 24.63 -8.13 31.62
C VAL A 48 24.99 -7.35 32.88
N LEU A 49 24.13 -7.36 33.91
CA LEU A 49 24.45 -6.75 35.21
C LEU A 49 25.62 -7.46 35.91
N ALA A 50 25.67 -8.80 35.87
CA ALA A 50 26.77 -9.55 36.42
C ALA A 50 28.11 -9.26 35.72
N GLN A 51 28.10 -9.13 34.38
CA GLN A 51 29.28 -8.74 33.60
C GLN A 51 29.75 -7.32 33.94
N ALA A 52 28.82 -6.39 34.18
CA ALA A 52 29.11 -5.02 34.59
C ALA A 52 29.50 -4.87 36.08
N ALA A 53 29.43 -5.94 36.86
CA ALA A 53 29.53 -5.91 38.33
C ALA A 53 28.53 -4.93 38.99
N LEU A 54 27.32 -4.82 38.43
CA LEU A 54 26.22 -3.99 38.92
C LEU A 54 25.06 -4.86 39.45
N SER A 55 24.15 -4.24 40.20
CA SER A 55 22.93 -4.86 40.68
C SER A 55 21.67 -4.16 40.16
N SER A 56 20.51 -4.79 40.30
CA SER A 56 19.23 -4.29 39.79
C SER A 56 18.81 -2.93 40.37
N ILE A 57 19.32 -2.55 41.55
CA ILE A 57 19.03 -1.25 42.18
C ILE A 57 19.83 -0.11 41.55
N ASP A 58 20.92 -0.42 40.85
CA ASP A 58 21.80 0.56 40.25
C ASP A 58 21.24 1.12 38.93
N VAL A 59 20.29 0.40 38.31
CA VAL A 59 19.63 0.79 37.06
C VAL A 59 18.74 2.03 37.28
N ASN A 60 18.95 3.10 36.49
CA ASN A 60 18.21 4.36 36.59
C ASN A 60 16.98 4.41 35.69
N VAL A 61 17.05 3.75 34.53
CA VAL A 61 15.96 3.66 33.54
C VAL A 61 15.97 2.27 32.90
N PHE A 62 14.78 1.68 32.76
CA PHE A 62 14.58 0.45 32.01
C PHE A 62 13.69 0.72 30.79
N VAL A 63 14.23 0.53 29.59
CA VAL A 63 13.51 0.67 28.32
C VAL A 63 13.19 -0.71 27.77
N HIS A 64 11.95 -0.90 27.32
CA HIS A 64 11.49 -2.17 26.81
C HIS A 64 10.73 -2.02 25.49
N GLY A 65 11.13 -2.78 24.48
CA GLY A 65 10.41 -2.98 23.23
C GLY A 65 10.05 -4.45 23.05
N THR A 66 8.98 -4.70 22.29
CA THR A 66 8.46 -6.05 22.11
C THR A 66 7.70 -6.19 20.80
N THR A 67 7.92 -7.29 20.09
CA THR A 67 7.11 -7.67 18.93
C THR A 67 5.83 -8.42 19.30
N LEU A 68 5.49 -8.55 20.60
CA LEU A 68 4.30 -9.29 21.04
C LEU A 68 3.01 -8.73 20.43
N ALA A 69 2.87 -7.41 20.34
CA ALA A 69 1.74 -6.74 19.72
C ALA A 69 1.61 -7.08 18.23
N THR A 70 2.71 -6.93 17.47
CA THR A 70 2.78 -7.29 16.05
C THR A 70 2.42 -8.76 15.83
N ASN A 71 3.05 -9.67 16.60
CA ASN A 71 2.83 -11.12 16.47
C ASN A 71 1.39 -11.51 16.82
N ALA A 72 0.77 -10.90 17.83
CA ALA A 72 -0.61 -11.20 18.20
C ALA A 72 -1.62 -10.86 17.08
N LEU A 73 -1.37 -9.77 16.33
CA LEU A 73 -2.16 -9.41 15.16
C LEU A 73 -1.92 -10.35 13.98
N ILE A 74 -0.66 -10.64 13.66
CA ILE A 74 -0.30 -11.52 12.54
C ILE A 74 -0.80 -12.96 12.78
N GLU A 75 -0.61 -13.50 13.98
CA GLU A 75 -0.99 -14.87 14.34
C GLU A 75 -2.48 -15.00 14.70
N ARG A 76 -3.24 -13.88 14.71
CA ARG A 76 -4.64 -13.83 15.14
C ARG A 76 -4.84 -14.43 16.54
N ARG A 77 -3.96 -14.05 17.47
CA ARG A 77 -3.93 -14.52 18.87
C ARG A 77 -4.27 -13.40 19.86
N GLY A 78 -5.38 -12.72 19.65
CA GLY A 78 -5.90 -11.71 20.58
C GLY A 78 -7.15 -12.14 21.31
N ALA A 79 -7.70 -11.19 22.06
CA ALA A 79 -8.90 -11.35 22.86
C ALA A 79 -10.16 -11.48 21.99
N LYS A 80 -11.17 -12.17 22.52
CA LYS A 80 -12.49 -12.20 21.88
C LYS A 80 -13.11 -10.80 21.95
N THR A 81 -13.01 -10.06 20.85
CA THR A 81 -13.36 -8.64 20.78
C THR A 81 -14.71 -8.41 20.10
N ALA A 82 -15.43 -7.37 20.51
CA ALA A 82 -16.61 -6.82 19.84
C ALA A 82 -16.38 -5.38 19.36
N LEU A 83 -17.11 -4.95 18.34
CA LEU A 83 -17.14 -3.57 17.84
C LEU A 83 -18.55 -3.03 18.02
N LEU A 84 -18.70 -1.92 18.75
CA LEU A 84 -19.90 -1.11 18.77
C LEU A 84 -19.71 0.04 17.78
N THR A 85 -20.63 0.20 16.85
CA THR A 85 -20.50 1.19 15.76
C THR A 85 -21.84 1.79 15.41
N THR A 86 -21.84 2.87 14.62
CA THR A 86 -23.05 3.54 14.16
C THR A 86 -24.02 2.58 13.49
N GLY A 87 -25.29 2.70 13.83
CA GLY A 87 -26.39 1.93 13.27
C GLY A 87 -26.35 1.93 11.76
N GLY A 88 -26.41 0.75 11.14
CA GLY A 88 -26.31 0.61 9.69
C GLY A 88 -24.89 0.65 9.13
N MET A 89 -23.83 0.65 9.95
CA MET A 89 -22.43 0.75 9.50
C MET A 89 -21.54 -0.42 9.96
N ARG A 90 -22.13 -1.52 10.43
CA ARG A 90 -21.37 -2.65 11.03
C ARG A 90 -20.40 -3.35 10.08
N ASP A 91 -20.60 -3.21 8.77
CA ASP A 91 -19.83 -3.91 7.74
C ASP A 91 -18.65 -3.08 7.20
N SER A 92 -18.43 -1.84 7.67
CA SER A 92 -17.37 -0.94 7.19
C SER A 92 -15.97 -1.58 7.25
N ILE A 93 -15.63 -2.30 8.32
CA ILE A 93 -14.31 -2.95 8.49
C ILE A 93 -14.10 -4.20 7.62
N GLU A 94 -15.15 -4.72 6.99
CA GLU A 94 -15.07 -5.88 6.09
C GLU A 94 -15.23 -5.47 4.63
N MET A 95 -16.13 -4.52 4.35
CA MET A 95 -16.20 -3.88 3.03
C MET A 95 -14.88 -3.20 2.70
N ALA A 96 -14.27 -2.51 3.68
CA ALA A 96 -13.08 -1.68 3.49
C ALA A 96 -13.30 -0.70 2.31
N HIS A 97 -12.32 -0.62 1.41
CA HIS A 97 -12.42 0.16 0.17
C HIS A 97 -13.07 -0.60 -0.99
N GLU A 98 -13.69 -1.77 -0.79
CA GLU A 98 -14.32 -2.59 -1.87
C GLU A 98 -13.40 -2.99 -3.04
N ASN A 99 -12.11 -2.70 -2.98
CA ASN A 99 -11.20 -2.89 -4.11
C ASN A 99 -10.59 -4.28 -4.15
N ARG A 100 -9.84 -4.51 -5.22
CA ARG A 100 -8.91 -5.63 -5.34
C ARG A 100 -7.49 -5.12 -5.18
N PHE A 101 -6.71 -5.80 -4.35
CA PHE A 101 -5.26 -5.56 -4.30
C PHE A 101 -4.52 -6.31 -5.42
N GLU A 102 -5.16 -7.31 -6.06
CA GLU A 102 -4.64 -8.04 -7.22
C GLU A 102 -5.74 -8.19 -8.29
N GLN A 103 -5.52 -7.58 -9.46
CA GLN A 103 -6.55 -7.45 -10.51
C GLN A 103 -6.72 -8.74 -11.32
N TYR A 104 -5.62 -9.44 -11.64
CA TYR A 104 -5.66 -10.60 -12.53
C TYR A 104 -5.92 -11.92 -11.78
N ASP A 105 -5.63 -11.99 -10.48
CA ASP A 105 -5.82 -13.21 -9.68
C ASP A 105 -7.24 -13.29 -9.10
N LEU A 106 -8.10 -14.05 -9.76
CA LEU A 106 -9.47 -14.27 -9.30
C LEU A 106 -9.53 -14.99 -7.93
N ALA A 107 -8.52 -15.80 -7.60
CA ALA A 107 -8.45 -16.60 -6.38
C ALA A 107 -7.91 -15.83 -5.16
N MET A 108 -7.64 -14.52 -5.30
CA MET A 108 -7.19 -13.68 -4.18
C MET A 108 -8.11 -13.81 -2.96
N VAL A 109 -7.53 -13.87 -1.77
CA VAL A 109 -8.29 -13.96 -0.51
C VAL A 109 -8.07 -12.66 0.26
N ARG A 110 -9.16 -12.02 0.68
CA ARG A 110 -9.08 -10.85 1.56
C ARG A 110 -8.85 -11.31 3.00
N PRO A 111 -8.05 -10.60 3.78
CA PRO A 111 -7.83 -10.94 5.18
C PRO A 111 -9.16 -10.86 5.96
N ASP A 112 -9.39 -11.82 6.85
CA ASP A 112 -10.56 -11.77 7.73
C ASP A 112 -10.42 -10.59 8.72
N PRO A 113 -11.49 -9.81 8.98
CA PRO A 113 -11.43 -8.75 9.99
C PRO A 113 -11.24 -9.33 11.40
N LEU A 114 -10.50 -8.62 12.26
CA LEU A 114 -10.22 -9.04 13.65
C LEU A 114 -11.50 -9.29 14.47
N VAL A 115 -12.51 -8.47 14.24
CA VAL A 115 -13.84 -8.64 14.81
C VAL A 115 -14.74 -9.28 13.76
N PRO A 116 -15.26 -10.50 13.95
CA PRO A 116 -16.19 -11.12 13.02
C PRO A 116 -17.55 -10.42 13.05
N ARG A 117 -18.28 -10.47 11.94
CA ARG A 117 -19.53 -9.72 11.72
C ARG A 117 -20.58 -9.87 12.83
N ASN A 118 -20.70 -11.03 13.45
CA ASN A 118 -21.67 -11.30 14.51
C ASN A 118 -21.34 -10.63 15.86
N ARG A 119 -20.17 -9.99 15.98
CA ARG A 119 -19.78 -9.17 17.13
C ARG A 119 -19.59 -7.70 16.75
N ARG A 120 -20.13 -7.29 15.59
CA ARG A 120 -20.18 -5.90 15.15
C ARG A 120 -21.62 -5.42 15.30
N ILE A 121 -21.85 -4.59 16.31
CA ILE A 121 -23.19 -4.19 16.73
C ILE A 121 -23.41 -2.74 16.31
N GLY A 122 -24.45 -2.51 15.51
CA GLY A 122 -24.89 -1.18 15.15
C GLY A 122 -25.76 -0.59 16.26
N ILE A 123 -25.30 0.45 16.93
CA ILE A 123 -26.06 1.18 17.95
C ILE A 123 -26.87 2.29 17.27
N PRO A 124 -28.13 2.54 17.66
CA PRO A 124 -28.85 3.70 17.15
C PRO A 124 -28.26 4.98 17.74
N GLU A 125 -27.39 5.63 16.98
CA GLU A 125 -26.89 6.98 17.24
C GLU A 125 -26.43 7.60 15.91
N ARG A 126 -26.34 8.94 15.82
CA ARG A 126 -25.75 9.61 14.65
C ARG A 126 -25.28 11.01 14.96
N ILE A 127 -24.01 11.29 14.67
CA ILE A 127 -23.42 12.62 14.63
C ILE A 127 -23.17 13.00 13.16
N SER A 128 -23.34 14.26 12.79
CA SER A 128 -23.09 14.75 11.42
C SER A 128 -21.63 15.19 11.22
N ALA A 129 -21.22 15.41 9.97
CA ALA A 129 -19.86 15.84 9.63
C ALA A 129 -19.44 17.19 10.24
N ASN A 130 -20.40 18.01 10.71
CA ASN A 130 -20.12 19.27 11.42
C ASN A 130 -20.24 19.17 12.95
N GLY A 131 -20.46 17.96 13.49
CA GLY A 131 -20.57 17.71 14.93
C GLY A 131 -21.98 17.81 15.51
N ALA A 132 -23.01 18.19 14.72
CA ALA A 132 -24.38 18.19 15.23
C ALA A 132 -24.92 16.76 15.43
N VAL A 133 -25.58 16.52 16.56
CA VAL A 133 -26.30 15.27 16.86
C VAL A 133 -27.55 15.18 15.98
N LEU A 134 -27.59 14.17 15.11
CA LEU A 134 -28.73 13.86 14.23
C LEU A 134 -29.67 12.81 14.84
N LEU A 135 -29.11 11.90 15.65
CA LEU A 135 -29.83 10.89 16.40
C LEU A 135 -29.11 10.66 17.73
N GLU A 136 -29.81 10.87 18.84
CA GLU A 136 -29.30 10.63 20.20
C GLU A 136 -28.89 9.16 20.40
N LEU A 137 -27.92 8.93 21.29
CA LEU A 137 -27.48 7.58 21.66
C LEU A 137 -28.61 6.81 22.37
N ASP A 138 -29.03 5.68 21.81
CA ASP A 138 -30.00 4.77 22.44
C ASP A 138 -29.32 3.90 23.51
N GLU A 139 -29.36 4.38 24.76
CA GLU A 139 -28.76 3.70 25.91
C GLU A 139 -29.47 2.37 26.27
N GLU A 140 -30.77 2.23 25.97
CA GLU A 140 -31.53 1.03 26.30
C GLU A 140 -31.11 -0.14 25.40
N ILE A 141 -31.01 0.11 24.10
CA ILE A 141 -30.51 -0.88 23.13
C ILE A 141 -29.05 -1.21 23.42
N LEU A 142 -28.21 -0.20 23.70
CA LEU A 142 -26.83 -0.42 24.09
C LEU A 142 -26.72 -1.35 25.30
N ALA A 143 -27.47 -1.11 26.37
CA ALA A 143 -27.43 -1.95 27.57
C ALA A 143 -27.85 -3.41 27.28
N ALA A 144 -28.85 -3.63 26.43
CA ALA A 144 -29.28 -4.96 26.02
C ALA A 144 -28.20 -5.71 25.21
N GLU A 145 -27.54 -5.03 24.27
CA GLU A 145 -26.47 -5.60 23.46
C GLU A 145 -25.22 -5.92 24.31
N LEU A 146 -24.87 -5.07 25.27
CA LEU A 146 -23.78 -5.33 26.22
C LEU A 146 -24.02 -6.60 27.04
N ALA A 147 -25.26 -6.84 27.49
CA ALA A 147 -25.60 -8.06 28.21
C ALA A 147 -25.40 -9.32 27.33
N THR A 148 -25.76 -9.24 26.05
CA THR A 148 -25.55 -10.32 25.08
C THR A 148 -24.07 -10.58 24.86
N LEU A 149 -23.26 -9.55 24.59
CA LEU A 149 -21.81 -9.67 24.39
C LEU A 149 -21.09 -10.25 25.61
N LYS A 150 -21.50 -9.83 26.82
CA LYS A 150 -20.99 -10.40 28.08
C LYS A 150 -21.31 -11.89 28.20
N SER A 151 -22.54 -12.30 27.86
CA SER A 151 -22.93 -13.71 27.89
C SER A 151 -22.19 -14.57 26.85
N ASP A 152 -21.81 -13.97 25.73
CA ASP A 152 -20.99 -14.59 24.69
C ASP A 152 -19.51 -14.71 25.09
N GLY A 153 -19.09 -14.20 26.26
CA GLY A 153 -17.71 -14.27 26.72
C GLY A 153 -16.74 -13.40 25.90
N VAL A 154 -17.24 -12.30 25.34
CA VAL A 154 -16.38 -11.21 24.84
C VAL A 154 -15.52 -10.71 26.01
N GLN A 155 -14.30 -10.27 25.72
CA GLN A 155 -13.32 -9.83 26.73
C GLN A 155 -12.96 -8.35 26.57
N SER A 156 -13.06 -7.81 25.35
CA SER A 156 -12.78 -6.41 25.04
C SER A 156 -13.77 -5.84 24.02
N VAL A 157 -13.97 -4.54 24.08
CA VAL A 157 -14.93 -3.79 23.26
C VAL A 157 -14.23 -2.61 22.63
N ALA A 158 -14.23 -2.55 21.30
CA ALA A 158 -13.94 -1.34 20.54
C ALA A 158 -15.24 -0.55 20.31
N VAL A 159 -15.21 0.76 20.46
CA VAL A 159 -16.32 1.67 20.15
C VAL A 159 -15.86 2.61 19.04
N GLY A 160 -16.59 2.65 17.94
CA GLY A 160 -16.28 3.48 16.78
C GLY A 160 -17.53 4.04 16.15
N PHE A 161 -17.83 5.32 16.40
CA PHE A 161 -18.95 6.01 15.78
C PHE A 161 -18.48 6.92 14.64
N LEU A 162 -19.32 7.09 13.62
CA LEU A 162 -19.05 8.02 12.52
C LEU A 162 -18.96 9.45 13.06
N HIS A 163 -17.96 10.19 12.60
CA HIS A 163 -17.63 11.56 13.02
C HIS A 163 -17.28 11.74 14.51
N SER A 164 -16.93 10.65 15.22
CA SER A 164 -16.47 10.74 16.61
C SER A 164 -15.15 11.50 16.79
N TYR A 165 -14.37 11.66 15.71
CA TYR A 165 -13.20 12.54 15.67
C TYR A 165 -13.56 14.03 15.74
N ILE A 166 -14.81 14.41 15.40
CA ILE A 166 -15.32 15.77 15.54
C ILE A 166 -15.91 15.98 16.93
N ASP A 167 -16.80 15.08 17.35
CA ASP A 167 -17.49 15.08 18.65
C ASP A 167 -17.54 13.64 19.21
N ALA A 168 -16.79 13.40 20.28
CA ALA A 168 -16.65 12.09 20.92
C ALA A 168 -17.72 11.79 22.00
N SER A 169 -18.71 12.67 22.20
CA SER A 169 -19.66 12.59 23.31
C SER A 169 -20.38 11.25 23.41
N HIS A 170 -20.84 10.68 22.29
CA HIS A 170 -21.49 9.38 22.26
C HIS A 170 -20.53 8.22 22.58
N GLU A 171 -19.28 8.27 22.11
CA GLU A 171 -18.27 7.24 22.43
C GLU A 171 -17.92 7.27 23.93
N ILE A 172 -17.73 8.47 24.48
CA ILE A 172 -17.47 8.69 25.92
C ILE A 172 -18.63 8.14 26.75
N ARG A 173 -19.87 8.49 26.40
CA ARG A 173 -21.06 8.02 27.12
C ARG A 173 -21.20 6.49 27.05
N THR A 174 -20.87 5.90 25.91
CA THR A 174 -20.85 4.44 25.73
C THR A 174 -19.83 3.77 26.65
N ARG A 175 -18.59 4.29 26.76
CA ARG A 175 -17.61 3.78 27.73
C ARG A 175 -18.14 3.85 29.16
N ASP A 176 -18.67 5.00 29.56
CA ASP A 176 -19.15 5.20 30.94
C ASP A 176 -20.25 4.18 31.31
N LEU A 177 -21.12 3.82 30.35
CA LEU A 177 -22.13 2.77 30.53
C LEU A 177 -21.51 1.36 30.60
N ILE A 178 -20.50 1.06 29.78
CA ILE A 178 -19.77 -0.22 29.84
C ILE A 178 -19.07 -0.35 31.20
N GLU A 179 -18.39 0.67 31.69
CA GLU A 179 -17.72 0.65 32.99
C GLU A 179 -18.71 0.43 34.14
N GLN A 180 -19.95 0.94 34.02
CA GLN A 180 -21.01 0.74 35.01
C GLN A 180 -21.61 -0.67 34.98
N LEU A 181 -21.89 -1.21 33.79
CA LEU A 181 -22.62 -2.47 33.60
C LEU A 181 -21.70 -3.70 33.49
N TRP A 182 -20.47 -3.48 33.04
CA TRP A 182 -19.50 -4.50 32.70
C TRP A 182 -18.05 -4.02 32.98
N PRO A 183 -17.70 -3.77 34.26
CA PRO A 183 -16.40 -3.21 34.65
C PRO A 183 -15.20 -4.11 34.33
N GLU A 184 -15.41 -5.39 34.06
CA GLU A 184 -14.35 -6.33 33.68
C GLU A 184 -13.94 -6.22 32.20
N ALA A 185 -14.74 -5.55 31.35
CA ALA A 185 -14.39 -5.34 29.95
C ALA A 185 -13.29 -4.30 29.78
N GLN A 186 -12.34 -4.58 28.90
CA GLN A 186 -11.44 -3.55 28.38
C GLN A 186 -12.15 -2.77 27.27
N VAL A 187 -12.14 -1.44 27.35
CA VAL A 187 -12.83 -0.56 26.39
C VAL A 187 -11.81 0.29 25.64
N THR A 188 -11.89 0.30 24.32
CA THR A 188 -11.13 1.20 23.44
C THR A 188 -12.10 2.13 22.71
N LEU A 189 -11.89 3.44 22.82
CA LEU A 189 -12.61 4.44 22.02
C LEU A 189 -11.81 4.80 20.78
N SER A 190 -12.48 4.84 19.63
CA SER A 190 -11.85 5.21 18.36
C SER A 190 -11.38 6.66 18.38
N SER A 191 -12.13 7.54 19.04
CA SER A 191 -11.79 8.95 19.23
C SER A 191 -10.60 9.20 20.17
N GLU A 192 -10.13 8.20 20.90
CA GLU A 192 -8.95 8.32 21.79
C GLU A 192 -7.71 7.68 21.18
N VAL A 193 -7.87 6.53 20.52
CA VAL A 193 -6.75 5.81 19.91
C VAL A 193 -6.33 6.41 18.56
N CYS A 194 -7.31 6.87 17.75
CA CYS A 194 -7.11 7.39 16.40
C CYS A 194 -8.17 8.49 16.09
N PRO A 195 -8.01 9.72 16.62
CA PRO A 195 -8.96 10.83 16.41
C PRO A 195 -8.86 11.47 15.00
N GLU A 196 -8.97 10.64 13.96
CA GLU A 196 -8.83 11.05 12.56
C GLU A 196 -10.02 10.63 11.69
N ILE A 197 -10.33 11.42 10.65
CA ILE A 197 -11.34 11.09 9.64
C ILE A 197 -10.99 9.80 8.86
N ARG A 198 -11.99 9.18 8.23
CA ARG A 198 -11.99 7.89 7.51
C ARG A 198 -12.28 6.73 8.47
N GLU A 199 -13.51 6.23 8.39
CA GLU A 199 -14.05 5.30 9.37
C GLU A 199 -13.38 3.93 9.34
N TYR A 200 -12.90 3.48 8.16
CA TYR A 200 -12.34 2.14 8.02
C TYR A 200 -11.03 2.00 8.80
N GLU A 201 -10.06 2.88 8.55
CA GLU A 201 -8.75 2.89 9.19
C GLU A 201 -8.87 3.18 10.68
N ARG A 202 -9.75 4.12 11.06
CA ARG A 202 -10.01 4.45 12.46
C ARG A 202 -10.62 3.26 13.21
N PHE A 203 -11.66 2.61 12.67
CA PHE A 203 -12.29 1.47 13.31
C PHE A 203 -11.39 0.24 13.31
N SER A 204 -10.61 0.03 12.25
CA SER A 204 -9.59 -1.02 12.18
C SER A 204 -8.55 -0.85 13.29
N THR A 205 -8.07 0.38 13.51
CA THR A 205 -7.12 0.71 14.58
C THR A 205 -7.71 0.49 15.97
N ALA A 206 -8.94 0.93 16.20
CA ALA A 206 -9.64 0.70 17.47
C ALA A 206 -9.87 -0.79 17.75
N CYS A 207 -10.25 -1.55 16.72
CA CYS A 207 -10.38 -3.01 16.81
C CYS A 207 -9.04 -3.68 17.12
N ALA A 208 -7.95 -3.27 16.44
CA ALA A 208 -6.62 -3.83 16.67
C ALA A 208 -6.14 -3.59 18.09
N ASN A 209 -6.32 -2.38 18.62
CA ASN A 209 -5.99 -2.05 20.00
C ASN A 209 -6.79 -2.92 21.00
N ALA A 210 -8.12 -2.93 20.89
CA ALA A 210 -8.98 -3.74 21.76
C ALA A 210 -8.66 -5.24 21.67
N TYR A 211 -8.26 -5.71 20.50
CA TYR A 211 -7.93 -7.12 20.25
C TYR A 211 -6.67 -7.57 20.97
N ILE A 212 -5.61 -6.77 20.98
CA ILE A 212 -4.34 -7.16 21.63
C ILE A 212 -4.25 -6.70 23.09
N GLN A 213 -5.11 -5.77 23.51
CA GLN A 213 -4.98 -5.10 24.80
C GLN A 213 -4.91 -6.04 26.00
N PRO A 214 -5.77 -7.07 26.14
CA PRO A 214 -5.69 -7.98 27.27
C PRO A 214 -4.37 -8.76 27.34
N LEU A 215 -3.90 -9.29 26.20
CA LEU A 215 -2.67 -10.09 26.13
C LEU A 215 -1.43 -9.25 26.49
N VAL A 216 -1.31 -8.08 25.88
CA VAL A 216 -0.15 -7.20 26.11
C VAL A 216 -0.18 -6.66 27.54
N SER A 217 -1.37 -6.34 28.06
CA SER A 217 -1.51 -5.84 29.44
C SER A 217 -1.08 -6.86 30.47
N GLU A 218 -1.50 -8.12 30.34
CA GLU A 218 -1.09 -9.21 31.23
C GLU A 218 0.44 -9.38 31.25
N TYR A 219 1.06 -9.38 30.06
CA TYR A 219 2.50 -9.50 29.92
C TYR A 219 3.26 -8.35 30.61
N LEU A 220 2.87 -7.10 30.32
CA LEU A 220 3.56 -5.93 30.86
C LEU A 220 3.39 -5.83 32.39
N GLN A 221 2.23 -6.22 32.93
CA GLN A 221 1.99 -6.28 34.37
C GLN A 221 2.80 -7.38 35.07
N ASP A 222 2.93 -8.57 34.45
CA ASP A 222 3.80 -9.64 34.97
C ASP A 222 5.27 -9.20 35.00
N LEU A 223 5.75 -8.59 33.91
CA LEU A 223 7.12 -8.07 33.83
C LEU A 223 7.39 -6.99 34.89
N GLU A 224 6.47 -6.03 35.07
CA GLU A 224 6.53 -5.02 36.13
C GLU A 224 6.62 -5.66 37.52
N THR A 225 5.77 -6.65 37.79
CA THR A 225 5.73 -7.34 39.09
C THR A 225 7.06 -8.05 39.37
N ARG A 226 7.58 -8.81 38.39
CA ARG A 226 8.81 -9.59 38.55
C ARG A 226 10.06 -8.72 38.64
N ARG A 227 10.19 -7.66 37.83
CA ARG A 227 11.36 -6.75 37.92
C ARG A 227 11.41 -6.05 39.28
N ARG A 228 10.25 -5.67 39.84
CA ARG A 228 10.14 -5.06 41.17
C ARG A 228 10.57 -6.05 42.26
N ALA A 229 10.21 -7.32 42.13
CA ALA A 229 10.65 -8.38 43.03
C ALA A 229 12.18 -8.60 42.99
N LEU A 230 12.82 -8.36 41.84
CA LEU A 230 14.28 -8.35 41.71
C LEU A 230 14.95 -7.09 42.29
N GLY A 231 14.19 -6.11 42.79
CA GLY A 231 14.72 -4.88 43.38
C GLY A 231 14.89 -3.70 42.40
N MET A 232 14.57 -3.90 41.11
CA MET A 232 14.64 -2.83 40.11
C MET A 232 13.49 -1.84 40.30
N ARG A 233 13.78 -0.63 40.79
CA ARG A 233 12.76 0.38 41.13
C ARG A 233 12.64 1.55 40.15
N CYS A 234 13.49 1.61 39.13
CA CYS A 234 13.46 2.63 38.11
C CYS A 234 12.12 2.67 37.34
N PRO A 235 11.83 3.79 36.65
CA PRO A 235 10.77 3.83 35.63
C PRO A 235 10.99 2.75 34.57
N MET A 236 9.90 2.13 34.13
CA MET A 236 9.85 1.28 32.94
C MET A 236 9.19 2.09 31.83
N LEU A 237 9.94 2.31 30.76
CA LEU A 237 9.51 3.03 29.57
C LEU A 237 9.38 2.06 28.40
N LEU A 238 8.40 2.30 27.54
CA LEU A 238 8.07 1.42 26.43
C LEU A 238 8.39 2.11 25.12
N MET A 239 9.08 1.41 24.21
CA MET A 239 9.32 1.92 22.87
C MET A 239 8.01 1.93 22.08
N GLN A 240 7.68 3.08 21.49
CA GLN A 240 6.52 3.25 20.62
C GLN A 240 6.91 3.22 19.14
N SER A 241 5.95 2.90 18.28
CA SER A 241 6.13 2.83 16.82
C SER A 241 6.68 4.11 16.21
N GLY A 242 6.35 5.28 16.78
CA GLY A 242 6.81 6.59 16.35
C GLY A 242 8.23 6.96 16.80
N GLY A 243 8.96 6.08 17.50
CA GLY A 243 10.32 6.33 17.98
C GLY A 243 10.43 7.07 19.32
N GLY A 244 9.30 7.32 19.98
CA GLY A 244 9.24 7.91 21.32
C GLY A 244 9.14 6.86 22.43
N LEU A 245 9.58 7.23 23.63
CA LEU A 245 9.35 6.45 24.84
C LEU A 245 8.02 6.84 25.51
N GLY A 246 7.14 5.85 25.67
CA GLY A 246 5.87 5.96 26.38
C GLY A 246 5.92 5.38 27.80
N THR A 247 4.92 5.69 28.61
CA THR A 247 4.79 5.13 29.97
C THR A 247 4.16 3.75 29.95
N LEU A 248 4.32 2.99 31.04
CA LEU A 248 3.61 1.73 31.24
C LEU A 248 2.08 1.92 31.19
N GLU A 249 1.55 3.00 31.78
CA GLU A 249 0.11 3.30 31.77
C GLU A 249 -0.42 3.47 30.34
N ASP A 250 0.29 4.25 29.51
CA ASP A 250 -0.08 4.44 28.11
C ASP A 250 0.00 3.14 27.30
N ALA A 251 1.02 2.31 27.56
CA ALA A 251 1.20 1.02 26.89
C ALA A 251 0.11 -0.01 27.24
N LEU A 252 -0.45 0.06 28.46
CA LEU A 252 -1.60 -0.76 28.88
C LEU A 252 -2.91 -0.28 28.22
N ARG A 253 -3.06 1.03 28.00
CA ARG A 253 -4.26 1.61 27.37
C ARG A 253 -4.24 1.51 25.84
N PHE A 254 -3.09 1.78 25.23
CA PHE A 254 -2.90 1.84 23.78
C PHE A 254 -1.76 0.93 23.27
N PRO A 255 -1.80 -0.39 23.54
CA PRO A 255 -0.74 -1.31 23.12
C PRO A 255 -0.55 -1.40 21.61
N VAL A 256 -1.53 -0.93 20.81
CA VAL A 256 -1.36 -0.80 19.34
C VAL A 256 -0.18 0.10 18.97
N ARG A 257 0.21 1.04 19.84
CA ARG A 257 1.37 1.93 19.65
C ARG A 257 2.72 1.24 19.89
N LEU A 258 2.73 -0.04 20.24
CA LEU A 258 3.96 -0.84 20.42
C LEU A 258 4.30 -1.69 19.18
N ILE A 259 3.43 -1.69 18.18
CA ILE A 259 3.61 -2.40 16.90
C ILE A 259 4.86 -1.84 16.20
N GLU A 260 5.72 -2.69 15.64
CA GLU A 260 6.98 -2.27 15.00
C GLU A 260 7.91 -1.44 15.91
N SER A 261 7.84 -1.61 17.23
CA SER A 261 8.71 -0.89 18.18
C SER A 261 10.20 -1.25 18.06
N GLY A 262 10.55 -2.50 17.74
CA GLY A 262 11.94 -2.95 17.52
C GLY A 262 12.67 -2.16 16.42
N PRO A 263 12.18 -2.21 15.17
CA PRO A 263 12.77 -1.48 14.05
C PRO A 263 12.90 0.03 14.27
N ALA A 264 11.97 0.64 15.01
CA ALA A 264 12.06 2.06 15.37
C ALA A 264 13.36 2.37 16.14
N GLY A 265 13.82 1.46 17.00
CA GLY A 265 15.11 1.56 17.67
C GLY A 265 16.29 1.64 16.71
N GLY A 266 16.30 0.80 15.66
CA GLY A 266 17.36 0.82 14.64
C GLY A 266 17.42 2.14 13.85
N ALA A 267 16.26 2.71 13.54
CA ALA A 267 16.17 4.03 12.91
C ALA A 267 16.69 5.14 13.83
N LEU A 268 16.40 5.08 15.14
CA LEU A 268 16.91 6.03 16.14
C LEU A 268 18.43 5.94 16.30
N LEU A 269 19.00 4.73 16.35
CA LEU A 269 20.45 4.52 16.35
C LEU A 269 21.09 5.18 15.12
N SER A 270 20.50 4.94 13.95
CA SER A 270 20.98 5.52 12.70
C SER A 270 20.89 7.05 12.71
N ALA A 271 19.85 7.60 13.35
CA ALA A 271 19.65 9.05 13.47
C ALA A 271 20.67 9.70 14.42
N GLU A 272 21.00 9.03 15.51
CA GLU A 272 22.08 9.44 16.41
C GLU A 272 23.42 9.44 15.70
N LEU A 273 23.77 8.36 15.00
CA LEU A 273 25.00 8.29 14.20
C LEU A 273 25.05 9.39 13.14
N ALA A 274 23.92 9.68 12.47
CA ALA A 274 23.85 10.77 11.52
C ALA A 274 24.16 12.13 12.18
N ARG A 275 23.71 12.38 13.42
CA ARG A 275 24.10 13.58 14.17
C ARG A 275 25.58 13.58 14.55
N SER A 276 26.09 12.47 15.09
CA SER A 276 27.50 12.33 15.52
C SER A 276 28.50 12.55 14.38
N PHE A 277 28.18 12.06 13.17
CA PHE A 277 29.01 12.22 11.98
C PHE A 277 28.62 13.44 11.11
N GLN A 278 27.64 14.24 11.55
CA GLN A 278 27.12 15.39 10.81
C GLN A 278 26.64 15.05 9.39
N ILE A 279 26.02 13.88 9.24
CA ILE A 279 25.46 13.38 8.00
C ILE A 279 24.07 14.01 7.80
N GLU A 280 23.91 14.78 6.73
CA GLU A 280 22.63 15.43 6.42
C GLU A 280 21.57 14.47 5.89
N LYS A 281 21.99 13.44 5.13
CA LYS A 281 21.10 12.45 4.51
C LYS A 281 21.64 11.05 4.75
N ALA A 282 20.86 10.21 5.42
CA ALA A 282 21.21 8.82 5.63
C ALA A 282 20.05 7.89 5.26
N LEU A 283 20.39 6.70 4.78
CA LEU A 283 19.45 5.60 4.61
C LEU A 283 19.81 4.52 5.64
N SER A 284 18.93 4.33 6.60
CA SER A 284 19.00 3.25 7.58
C SER A 284 18.63 1.92 6.90
N PHE A 285 19.47 0.89 7.05
CA PHE A 285 19.27 -0.44 6.47
C PHE A 285 19.46 -1.51 7.53
N ASP A 286 18.33 -2.10 7.94
CA ASP A 286 18.29 -3.26 8.84
C ASP A 286 17.97 -4.52 8.03
N MET A 287 18.78 -5.56 8.14
CA MET A 287 18.46 -6.85 7.53
C MET A 287 18.71 -7.99 8.52
N GLY A 288 17.61 -8.67 8.84
CA GLY A 288 17.60 -9.86 9.68
C GLY A 288 17.50 -11.15 8.87
N GLY A 289 17.06 -12.22 9.56
CA GLY A 289 16.84 -13.51 8.92
C GLY A 289 15.61 -13.51 8.01
N THR A 290 14.52 -12.84 8.36
CA THR A 290 13.24 -12.97 7.64
C THR A 290 12.92 -11.79 6.74
N THR A 291 13.25 -10.58 7.18
CA THR A 291 12.91 -9.33 6.48
C THR A 291 14.05 -8.32 6.53
N ALA A 292 13.98 -7.35 5.64
CA ALA A 292 14.82 -6.16 5.62
C ALA A 292 13.94 -4.91 5.76
N LYS A 293 14.49 -3.87 6.38
CA LYS A 293 13.81 -2.61 6.63
C LYS A 293 14.70 -1.44 6.21
N LEU A 294 14.10 -0.48 5.52
CA LEU A 294 14.76 0.74 5.09
C LEU A 294 14.04 1.96 5.65
N CYS A 295 14.78 2.89 6.25
CA CYS A 295 14.24 4.14 6.80
C CYS A 295 15.09 5.34 6.37
N ILE A 296 14.45 6.42 5.93
CA ILE A 296 15.13 7.65 5.52
C ILE A 296 15.34 8.56 6.72
N ILE A 297 16.55 9.10 6.84
CA ILE A 297 16.96 9.98 7.92
C ILE A 297 17.49 11.28 7.32
N ASN A 298 16.85 12.39 7.65
CA ASN A 298 17.24 13.72 7.19
C ASN A 298 17.62 14.59 8.39
N LYS A 299 18.81 15.19 8.34
CA LYS A 299 19.37 16.05 9.39
C LYS A 299 19.27 15.42 10.78
N GLY A 300 19.55 14.11 10.86
CA GLY A 300 19.47 13.38 12.12
C GLY A 300 18.05 13.11 12.62
N HIS A 301 17.01 13.21 11.80
CA HIS A 301 15.64 12.86 12.16
C HIS A 301 15.09 11.76 11.25
N PRO A 302 14.61 10.63 11.79
CA PRO A 302 13.85 9.65 11.02
C PRO A 302 12.56 10.30 10.52
N ARG A 303 12.13 9.91 9.31
CA ARG A 303 10.79 10.28 8.85
C ARG A 303 9.73 9.49 9.60
N THR A 304 8.56 10.11 9.74
CA THR A 304 7.39 9.49 10.34
C THR A 304 6.24 9.50 9.35
N SER A 305 5.36 8.52 9.50
CA SER A 305 4.13 8.36 8.75
C SER A 305 3.00 8.04 9.72
N ARG A 306 1.80 7.98 9.18
CA ARG A 306 0.57 7.74 9.93
C ARG A 306 -0.22 6.57 9.41
N GLU A 307 0.09 6.09 8.21
CA GLU A 307 -0.60 4.96 7.61
C GLU A 307 0.36 3.78 7.62
N PHE A 308 -0.12 2.68 8.19
CA PHE A 308 0.64 1.46 8.32
C PHE A 308 -0.26 0.26 8.05
N GLU A 309 0.31 -0.85 7.58
CA GLU A 309 -0.44 -2.07 7.34
C GLU A 309 0.27 -3.25 8.01
N VAL A 310 -0.39 -3.87 9.00
CA VAL A 310 0.15 -5.05 9.69
C VAL A 310 -0.24 -6.32 8.94
N GLY A 311 0.70 -7.27 8.85
CA GLY A 311 0.37 -8.65 8.50
C GLY A 311 -0.16 -8.78 7.07
N ARG A 312 0.63 -8.35 6.08
CA ARG A 312 0.34 -8.55 4.66
C ARG A 312 0.31 -10.04 4.31
N GLU A 313 -0.84 -10.69 4.49
CA GLU A 313 -1.01 -12.15 4.44
C GLU A 313 -0.87 -12.71 3.01
N TYR A 314 -1.25 -11.95 1.98
CA TYR A 314 -1.24 -12.44 0.60
C TYR A 314 0.01 -12.00 -0.15
N ARG A 315 1.03 -12.87 -0.16
CA ARG A 315 2.32 -12.65 -0.85
C ARG A 315 2.99 -11.31 -0.47
N PHE A 316 2.75 -10.80 0.74
CA PHE A 316 3.28 -9.53 1.24
C PHE A 316 2.88 -8.30 0.39
N LEU A 317 1.78 -8.40 -0.38
CA LEU A 317 1.27 -7.30 -1.19
C LEU A 317 0.54 -6.26 -0.33
N ALA A 318 0.70 -4.99 -0.67
CA ALA A 318 -0.04 -3.90 -0.06
C ALA A 318 -1.56 -4.08 -0.28
N GLY A 319 -2.36 -3.83 0.76
CA GLY A 319 -3.81 -4.04 0.77
C GLY A 319 -4.26 -5.47 1.14
N SER A 320 -3.32 -6.35 1.51
CA SER A 320 -3.60 -7.73 1.96
C SER A 320 -3.48 -7.94 3.48
N GLY A 321 -3.22 -6.89 4.24
CA GLY A 321 -3.11 -6.86 5.69
C GLY A 321 -4.18 -5.99 6.36
N ILE A 322 -3.90 -5.60 7.60
CA ILE A 322 -4.79 -4.81 8.45
C ILE A 322 -4.29 -3.37 8.46
N PRO A 323 -5.03 -2.41 7.89
CA PRO A 323 -4.62 -1.01 7.92
C PRO A 323 -4.80 -0.46 9.33
N LEU A 324 -3.78 0.26 9.78
CA LEU A 324 -3.73 0.98 11.03
C LEU A 324 -3.34 2.42 10.76
N ARG A 325 -3.91 3.33 11.55
CA ARG A 325 -3.59 4.75 11.49
C ARG A 325 -3.08 5.25 12.83
N LEU A 326 -1.76 5.32 12.96
CA LEU A 326 -1.03 5.75 14.15
C LEU A 326 0.36 6.28 13.77
N PRO A 327 0.98 7.15 14.59
CA PRO A 327 2.33 7.62 14.34
C PRO A 327 3.32 6.46 14.34
N VAL A 328 4.00 6.26 13.21
CA VAL A 328 5.04 5.26 13.02
C VAL A 328 6.28 5.92 12.42
N ILE A 329 7.47 5.40 12.73
CA ILE A 329 8.64 5.69 11.90
C ILE A 329 8.37 5.11 10.52
N GLU A 330 8.49 5.96 9.52
CA GLU A 330 8.22 5.62 8.14
C GLU A 330 9.36 4.76 7.61
N MET A 331 9.04 3.51 7.31
CA MET A 331 10.01 2.53 6.84
C MET A 331 9.35 1.57 5.86
N VAL A 332 10.13 1.10 4.89
CA VAL A 332 9.70 0.05 3.98
C VAL A 332 10.22 -1.28 4.47
N GLU A 333 9.27 -2.19 4.77
CA GLU A 333 9.57 -3.59 5.02
C GLU A 333 9.58 -4.37 3.70
N ILE A 334 10.63 -5.15 3.53
CA ILE A 334 10.89 -5.97 2.37
C ILE A 334 10.88 -7.42 2.84
N GLY A 335 10.06 -8.26 2.19
CA GLY A 335 9.98 -9.72 2.43
C GLY A 335 11.23 -10.49 1.98
N ALA A 336 12.40 -9.90 2.18
CA ALA A 336 13.71 -10.39 1.81
C ALA A 336 14.62 -10.30 3.05
N GLY A 337 15.14 -11.44 3.50
CA GLY A 337 16.13 -11.57 4.57
C GLY A 337 17.04 -12.77 4.29
N GLY A 338 17.95 -13.07 5.21
CA GLY A 338 18.90 -14.19 5.02
C GLY A 338 18.23 -15.56 4.77
N SER A 339 17.05 -15.80 5.34
CA SER A 339 16.29 -17.05 5.20
C SER A 339 15.25 -17.03 4.08
N SER A 340 15.18 -15.97 3.27
CA SER A 340 14.24 -15.91 2.14
C SER A 340 14.55 -16.99 1.12
N ILE A 341 13.51 -17.70 0.68
CA ILE A 341 13.62 -18.87 -0.18
C ILE A 341 13.75 -18.44 -1.64
N ALA A 342 14.72 -19.04 -2.34
CA ALA A 342 14.89 -18.89 -3.78
C ALA A 342 14.17 -20.01 -4.55
N ARG A 343 13.56 -19.68 -5.68
CA ARG A 343 12.87 -20.64 -6.58
C ARG A 343 12.87 -20.15 -8.02
N LEU A 344 12.53 -21.03 -8.96
CA LEU A 344 12.19 -20.61 -10.32
C LEU A 344 10.71 -20.22 -10.42
N ASP A 345 10.44 -19.09 -11.09
CA ASP A 345 9.09 -18.68 -11.46
C ASP A 345 8.58 -19.43 -12.70
N LYS A 346 7.35 -19.15 -13.14
CA LYS A 346 6.75 -19.80 -14.32
C LYS A 346 7.45 -19.47 -15.64
N LEU A 347 8.27 -18.42 -15.66
CA LEU A 347 9.06 -18.01 -16.81
C LEU A 347 10.49 -18.58 -16.75
N GLY A 348 10.80 -19.43 -15.75
CA GLY A 348 12.12 -20.04 -15.58
C GLY A 348 13.16 -19.09 -14.98
N ARG A 349 12.73 -17.99 -14.35
CA ARG A 349 13.60 -16.96 -13.76
C ARG A 349 13.77 -17.20 -12.27
N ILE A 350 14.94 -16.87 -11.73
CA ILE A 350 15.16 -16.93 -10.28
C ILE A 350 14.29 -15.85 -9.62
N ALA A 351 13.60 -16.23 -8.55
CA ALA A 351 12.85 -15.34 -7.68
C ALA A 351 13.19 -15.63 -6.22
N VAL A 352 13.46 -14.59 -5.44
CA VAL A 352 13.80 -14.69 -4.02
C VAL A 352 12.68 -14.09 -3.18
N GLY A 353 12.20 -14.86 -2.21
CA GLY A 353 11.09 -14.47 -1.37
C GLY A 353 9.72 -14.55 -2.07
N PRO A 354 8.66 -14.09 -1.38
CA PRO A 354 8.70 -13.53 -0.04
C PRO A 354 8.60 -14.60 1.07
N LEU A 355 8.51 -15.89 0.69
CA LEU A 355 8.56 -16.99 1.65
C LEU A 355 9.94 -17.07 2.31
N SER A 356 9.95 -17.42 3.59
CA SER A 356 11.15 -17.54 4.41
C SER A 356 11.18 -18.90 5.11
N ALA A 357 12.39 -19.44 5.28
CA ALA A 357 12.64 -20.67 6.04
C ALA A 357 12.69 -20.43 7.57
N GLY A 358 12.62 -19.16 8.02
CA GLY A 358 12.71 -18.77 9.42
C GLY A 358 14.02 -19.20 10.08
N SER A 359 13.96 -19.50 11.38
CA SER A 359 15.05 -20.13 12.13
C SER A 359 14.88 -21.66 12.28
N GLU A 360 13.66 -22.18 12.08
CA GLU A 360 13.33 -23.60 12.13
C GLU A 360 12.31 -23.94 11.03
N PRO A 361 12.66 -24.80 10.04
CA PRO A 361 13.91 -25.54 9.93
C PRO A 361 15.12 -24.67 9.53
N GLY A 362 14.91 -23.41 9.14
CA GLY A 362 15.95 -22.46 8.77
C GLY A 362 16.64 -22.75 7.42
N PRO A 363 17.62 -21.91 7.02
CA PRO A 363 18.56 -22.20 5.95
C PRO A 363 19.14 -23.61 6.02
N ALA A 364 19.39 -24.23 4.87
CA ALA A 364 19.93 -25.60 4.85
C ALA A 364 21.31 -25.67 5.53
N CYS A 365 22.10 -24.60 5.41
CA CYS A 365 23.41 -24.48 6.05
C CYS A 365 23.35 -24.54 7.59
N TYR A 366 22.20 -24.32 8.23
CA TYR A 366 22.06 -24.40 9.70
C TYR A 366 21.97 -25.85 10.24
N GLY A 367 21.88 -26.86 9.36
CA GLY A 367 21.85 -28.27 9.77
C GLY A 367 20.60 -28.70 10.55
N ARG A 368 19.52 -27.92 10.50
CA ARG A 368 18.25 -28.14 11.24
C ARG A 368 17.11 -28.73 10.38
N GLY A 369 17.44 -29.27 9.21
CA GLY A 369 16.48 -29.93 8.31
C GLY A 369 15.86 -29.04 7.23
N GLY A 370 16.45 -27.87 6.94
CA GLY A 370 16.05 -27.02 5.82
C GLY A 370 16.28 -27.70 4.47
N THR A 371 15.31 -27.60 3.55
CA THR A 371 15.31 -28.30 2.24
C THR A 371 15.08 -27.41 1.04
N SER A 372 14.97 -26.09 1.23
CA SER A 372 14.84 -25.11 0.15
C SER A 372 16.02 -24.15 0.16
N PRO A 373 16.55 -23.71 -1.00
CA PRO A 373 17.70 -22.81 -1.04
C PRO A 373 17.31 -21.43 -0.53
N THR A 374 18.18 -20.82 0.27
CA THR A 374 17.97 -19.48 0.86
C THR A 374 19.07 -18.49 0.48
N VAL A 375 18.87 -17.20 0.79
CA VAL A 375 19.88 -16.15 0.62
C VAL A 375 21.17 -16.49 1.37
N THR A 376 21.06 -16.91 2.63
CA THR A 376 22.22 -17.31 3.45
C THR A 376 22.91 -18.54 2.86
N ASP A 377 22.18 -19.50 2.28
CA ASP A 377 22.82 -20.63 1.57
C ASP A 377 23.66 -20.13 0.37
N ALA A 378 23.17 -19.13 -0.36
CA ALA A 378 23.91 -18.50 -1.45
C ALA A 378 25.13 -17.72 -0.95
N ASP A 379 25.02 -16.95 0.14
CA ASP A 379 26.16 -16.22 0.72
C ASP A 379 27.29 -17.16 1.15
N VAL A 380 26.93 -18.35 1.63
CA VAL A 380 27.88 -19.43 1.98
C VAL A 380 28.52 -20.04 0.74
N ALA A 381 27.72 -20.28 -0.29
CA ALA A 381 28.22 -20.76 -1.58
C ALA A 381 29.24 -19.79 -2.18
N LEU A 382 28.94 -18.48 -2.12
CA LEU A 382 29.79 -17.38 -2.59
C LEU A 382 31.00 -17.07 -1.69
N GLY A 383 31.10 -17.72 -0.52
CA GLY A 383 32.23 -17.57 0.41
C GLY A 383 32.18 -16.34 1.30
N ARG A 384 31.03 -15.67 1.42
CA ARG A 384 30.84 -14.45 2.22
C ARG A 384 30.72 -14.69 3.72
N ILE A 385 30.30 -15.89 4.12
CA ILE A 385 30.16 -16.31 5.52
C ILE A 385 31.22 -17.38 5.82
N ILE A 386 31.89 -17.27 6.98
CA ILE A 386 32.83 -18.27 7.48
C ILE A 386 32.09 -19.22 8.44
N PRO A 387 31.82 -20.48 8.05
CA PRO A 387 30.99 -21.42 8.82
C PRO A 387 31.42 -21.60 10.28
N ASP A 388 32.72 -21.76 10.53
CA ASP A 388 33.27 -22.11 11.84
C ASP A 388 33.15 -21.00 12.89
N ARG A 389 32.72 -19.79 12.50
CA ARG A 389 32.70 -18.60 13.38
C ARG A 389 31.36 -17.91 13.48
N PHE A 390 30.33 -18.40 12.79
CA PHE A 390 29.01 -17.78 12.82
C PHE A 390 28.36 -17.93 14.22
N ALA A 391 27.74 -16.86 14.73
CA ALA A 391 27.09 -16.80 16.04
C ALA A 391 28.00 -17.22 17.21
N GLY A 392 29.30 -16.86 17.17
CA GLY A 392 30.26 -17.23 18.21
C GLY A 392 30.55 -18.73 18.32
N GLY A 393 30.14 -19.54 17.32
CA GLY A 393 30.32 -21.00 17.30
C GLY A 393 29.16 -21.81 17.91
N ASP A 394 28.07 -21.16 18.34
CA ASP A 394 26.92 -21.82 18.99
C ASP A 394 25.97 -22.54 17.99
N LEU A 395 26.17 -22.38 16.67
CA LEU A 395 25.37 -23.00 15.61
C LEU A 395 26.24 -23.92 14.73
N THR A 396 25.78 -25.14 14.48
CA THR A 396 26.42 -26.06 13.52
C THR A 396 26.16 -25.58 12.10
N PHE A 397 27.21 -25.22 11.37
CA PHE A 397 27.10 -24.63 10.04
C PHE A 397 27.74 -25.53 8.98
N THR A 398 27.03 -25.86 7.89
CA THR A 398 27.53 -26.79 6.85
C THR A 398 27.42 -26.21 5.45
N LYS A 399 28.56 -26.07 4.75
CA LYS A 399 28.61 -25.53 3.39
C LYS A 399 28.01 -26.53 2.37
N GLU A 400 28.20 -27.82 2.61
CA GLU A 400 27.76 -28.89 1.71
C GLU A 400 26.23 -28.94 1.59
N ALA A 401 25.50 -28.67 2.69
CA ALA A 401 24.04 -28.62 2.67
C ALA A 401 23.51 -27.45 1.82
N ALA A 402 24.16 -26.28 1.90
CA ALA A 402 23.82 -25.12 1.07
C ALA A 402 24.01 -25.42 -0.42
N LEU A 403 25.16 -25.99 -0.80
CA LEU A 403 25.45 -26.32 -2.20
C LEU A 403 24.46 -27.35 -2.75
N ALA A 404 24.16 -28.40 -1.98
CA ALA A 404 23.25 -29.48 -2.41
C ALA A 404 21.83 -28.97 -2.68
N VAL A 405 21.30 -28.07 -1.84
CA VAL A 405 19.93 -27.56 -1.99
C VAL A 405 19.79 -26.59 -3.17
N ILE A 406 20.82 -25.76 -3.42
CA ILE A 406 20.87 -24.87 -4.60
C ILE A 406 20.98 -25.73 -5.87
N GLU A 407 21.84 -26.75 -5.87
CA GLU A 407 22.02 -27.64 -7.01
C GLU A 407 20.73 -28.39 -7.38
N THR A 408 20.06 -28.95 -6.38
CA THR A 408 18.81 -29.71 -6.60
C THR A 408 17.68 -28.83 -7.09
N SER A 409 17.58 -27.59 -6.59
CA SER A 409 16.39 -26.75 -6.81
C SER A 409 16.52 -25.77 -7.98
N LEU A 410 17.74 -25.33 -8.32
CA LEU A 410 17.96 -24.27 -9.31
C LEU A 410 18.91 -24.64 -10.44
N VAL A 411 19.69 -25.71 -10.33
CA VAL A 411 20.70 -26.13 -11.35
C VAL A 411 20.21 -27.33 -12.15
N THR A 412 19.72 -28.36 -11.45
CA THR A 412 19.25 -29.61 -12.08
C THR A 412 18.10 -29.35 -13.04
N ASP A 413 18.27 -29.71 -14.31
CA ASP A 413 17.28 -29.56 -15.41
C ASP A 413 16.89 -28.12 -15.81
N THR A 414 17.59 -27.10 -15.31
CA THR A 414 17.36 -25.66 -15.64
C THR A 414 18.45 -25.10 -16.54
N GLY A 415 19.61 -25.77 -16.55
CA GLY A 415 20.84 -25.40 -17.24
C GLY A 415 21.55 -24.18 -16.65
N PHE A 416 21.18 -23.71 -15.45
CA PHE A 416 22.09 -22.88 -14.65
C PHE A 416 23.24 -23.76 -14.15
N ASP A 417 24.40 -23.17 -13.88
CA ASP A 417 25.42 -23.80 -13.03
C ASP A 417 25.29 -23.25 -11.59
N LEU A 418 25.95 -23.93 -10.65
CA LEU A 418 25.85 -23.63 -9.22
C LEU A 418 26.31 -22.20 -8.89
N GLU A 419 27.33 -21.71 -9.60
CA GLU A 419 27.88 -20.37 -9.44
C GLU A 419 26.87 -19.32 -9.90
N THR A 420 26.34 -19.46 -11.12
CA THR A 420 25.32 -18.57 -11.69
C THR A 420 24.05 -18.55 -10.85
N ALA A 421 23.62 -19.71 -10.34
CA ALA A 421 22.45 -19.79 -9.46
C ALA A 421 22.69 -19.03 -8.14
N SER A 422 23.86 -19.21 -7.50
CA SER A 422 24.21 -18.54 -6.24
C SER A 422 24.35 -17.02 -6.43
N LEU A 423 25.02 -16.59 -7.51
CA LEU A 423 25.11 -15.18 -7.90
C LEU A 423 23.73 -14.58 -8.16
N GLY A 424 22.86 -15.30 -8.87
CA GLY A 424 21.50 -14.87 -9.15
C GLY A 424 20.66 -14.64 -7.90
N ILE A 425 20.75 -15.54 -6.90
CA ILE A 425 20.06 -15.35 -5.61
C ILE A 425 20.51 -14.05 -4.94
N ALA A 426 21.82 -13.84 -4.81
CA ALA A 426 22.38 -12.66 -4.15
C ALA A 426 22.03 -11.36 -4.91
N GLU A 427 22.19 -11.34 -6.24
CA GLU A 427 21.92 -10.15 -7.05
C GLU A 427 20.43 -9.78 -7.06
N ILE A 428 19.52 -10.78 -7.08
CA ILE A 428 18.08 -10.53 -7.04
C ILE A 428 17.64 -10.00 -5.67
N VAL A 429 18.17 -10.55 -4.57
CA VAL A 429 17.81 -10.04 -3.23
C VAL A 429 18.32 -8.61 -3.05
N ASP A 430 19.54 -8.31 -3.50
CA ASP A 430 20.14 -6.98 -3.44
C ASP A 430 19.37 -5.98 -4.31
N GLU A 431 18.96 -6.38 -5.52
CA GLU A 431 18.12 -5.57 -6.39
C GLU A 431 16.72 -5.32 -5.80
N ASN A 432 16.09 -6.34 -5.22
CA ASN A 432 14.78 -6.18 -4.59
C ASN A 432 14.85 -5.16 -3.44
N MET A 433 15.89 -5.23 -2.61
CA MET A 433 16.12 -4.29 -1.51
C MET A 433 16.42 -2.87 -2.01
N ALA A 434 17.31 -2.71 -3.00
CA ALA A 434 17.62 -1.41 -3.59
C ALA A 434 16.42 -0.80 -4.35
N SER A 435 15.63 -1.62 -5.04
CA SER A 435 14.40 -1.18 -5.71
C SER A 435 13.38 -0.67 -4.70
N ALA A 436 13.16 -1.41 -3.61
CA ALA A 436 12.28 -0.98 -2.53
C ALA A 436 12.76 0.33 -1.88
N GLY A 437 14.06 0.48 -1.62
CA GLY A 437 14.65 1.72 -1.10
C GLY A 437 14.46 2.93 -2.01
N ARG A 438 14.62 2.77 -3.33
CA ARG A 438 14.36 3.84 -4.32
C ARG A 438 12.89 4.21 -4.33
N VAL A 439 11.99 3.22 -4.44
CA VAL A 439 10.54 3.46 -4.42
C VAL A 439 10.16 4.21 -3.14
N HIS A 440 10.67 3.79 -1.98
CA HIS A 440 10.43 4.46 -0.71
C HIS A 440 10.95 5.91 -0.68
N ALA A 441 12.18 6.14 -1.15
CA ALA A 441 12.74 7.49 -1.25
C ALA A 441 11.86 8.43 -2.07
N ILE A 442 11.34 7.93 -3.19
CA ILE A 442 10.44 8.68 -4.05
C ILE A 442 9.06 8.86 -3.42
N GLU A 443 8.50 7.82 -2.81
CA GLU A 443 7.28 7.89 -2.02
C GLU A 443 7.41 8.93 -0.88
N GLN A 444 8.61 9.35 -0.54
CA GLN A 444 8.82 10.39 0.44
C GLN A 444 9.33 11.71 -0.19
N GLY A 445 9.43 11.81 -1.52
CA GLY A 445 9.94 13.00 -2.20
C GLY A 445 11.37 13.33 -1.78
N CYS A 446 12.20 12.30 -1.64
CA CYS A 446 13.58 12.35 -1.16
C CYS A 446 14.53 11.79 -2.21
N ASP A 447 15.71 12.41 -2.27
CA ASP A 447 16.86 11.89 -3.00
C ASP A 447 17.88 11.32 -2.01
N ILE A 448 18.34 10.09 -2.28
CA ILE A 448 19.23 9.30 -1.42
C ILE A 448 20.61 9.06 -2.04
N THR A 449 20.86 9.43 -3.30
CA THR A 449 22.12 9.09 -3.99
C THR A 449 23.35 9.75 -3.35
N ASP A 450 23.18 10.95 -2.80
CA ASP A 450 24.25 11.71 -2.12
C ASP A 450 24.27 11.49 -0.60
N GLY A 451 23.62 10.43 -0.11
CA GLY A 451 23.54 10.10 1.32
C GLY A 451 24.59 9.09 1.79
N THR A 452 24.50 8.72 3.07
CA THR A 452 25.26 7.61 3.66
C THR A 452 24.33 6.44 3.99
N LEU A 453 24.69 5.22 3.63
CA LEU A 453 23.95 4.01 4.04
C LEU A 453 24.41 3.59 5.44
N ILE A 454 23.52 3.57 6.43
CA ILE A 454 23.81 3.07 7.77
C ILE A 454 23.26 1.65 7.90
N ALA A 455 24.13 0.64 7.86
CA ALA A 455 23.74 -0.76 7.75
C ALA A 455 23.96 -1.54 9.06
N PHE A 456 22.91 -2.15 9.60
CA PHE A 456 22.92 -2.94 10.83
C PHE A 456 21.96 -4.13 10.75
N GLY A 457 21.94 -4.99 11.76
CA GLY A 457 21.32 -6.30 11.69
C GLY A 457 22.31 -7.38 11.26
N GLY A 458 21.92 -8.64 11.40
CA GLY A 458 22.83 -9.78 11.21
C GLY A 458 23.25 -10.01 9.75
N ALA A 459 22.37 -9.73 8.79
CA ALA A 459 22.61 -9.95 7.37
C ALA A 459 22.93 -8.67 6.60
N ALA A 460 22.62 -7.47 7.12
CA ALA A 460 22.80 -6.24 6.34
C ALA A 460 24.26 -5.99 5.91
N PRO A 461 25.29 -6.18 6.77
CA PRO A 461 26.67 -5.96 6.36
C PRO A 461 27.17 -6.88 5.23
N LEU A 462 26.51 -8.03 4.99
CA LEU A 462 26.82 -8.91 3.86
C LEU A 462 26.40 -8.31 2.52
N HIS A 463 25.33 -7.50 2.53
CA HIS A 463 24.67 -6.96 1.34
C HIS A 463 24.83 -5.44 1.18
N ALA A 464 25.26 -4.74 2.23
CA ALA A 464 25.27 -3.29 2.32
C ALA A 464 25.99 -2.60 1.15
N VAL A 465 27.17 -3.09 0.75
CA VAL A 465 27.93 -2.47 -0.35
C VAL A 465 27.19 -2.61 -1.67
N ARG A 466 26.65 -3.79 -1.97
CA ARG A 466 25.96 -4.02 -3.25
C ARG A 466 24.64 -3.25 -3.33
N VAL A 467 23.90 -3.17 -2.22
CA VAL A 467 22.72 -2.32 -2.11
C VAL A 467 23.09 -0.85 -2.29
N ALA A 468 24.15 -0.36 -1.63
CA ALA A 468 24.64 1.01 -1.79
C ALA A 468 25.01 1.34 -3.24
N GLU A 469 25.75 0.45 -3.94
CA GLU A 469 26.09 0.63 -5.35
C GLU A 469 24.86 0.81 -6.25
N LYS A 470 23.83 -0.02 -6.06
CA LYS A 470 22.56 0.05 -6.81
C LYS A 470 21.76 1.32 -6.49
N LEU A 471 21.89 1.83 -5.27
CA LEU A 471 21.28 3.08 -4.82
C LEU A 471 22.09 4.32 -5.21
N GLY A 472 23.30 4.15 -5.76
CA GLY A 472 24.21 5.25 -6.07
C GLY A 472 24.92 5.85 -4.85
N ILE A 473 24.87 5.20 -3.69
CA ILE A 473 25.45 5.65 -2.43
C ILE A 473 26.93 5.23 -2.35
N GLU A 474 27.83 6.19 -2.12
CA GLU A 474 29.28 5.94 -2.08
C GLU A 474 29.83 5.64 -0.69
N GLU A 475 29.10 6.01 0.36
CA GLU A 475 29.53 5.94 1.75
C GLU A 475 28.60 5.09 2.59
N ILE A 476 29.18 4.20 3.40
CA ILE A 476 28.45 3.26 4.24
C ILE A 476 29.05 3.31 5.65
N LEU A 477 28.18 3.26 6.65
CA LEU A 477 28.55 3.20 8.06
C LEU A 477 27.93 1.96 8.71
N ILE A 478 28.75 1.16 9.38
CA ILE A 478 28.30 -0.04 10.10
C ILE A 478 28.59 0.16 11.59
N PRO A 479 27.56 0.32 12.45
CA PRO A 479 27.74 0.60 13.86
C PRO A 479 28.50 -0.51 14.59
N SER A 480 29.07 -0.16 15.75
CA SER A 480 29.58 -1.14 16.71
C SER A 480 28.37 -1.80 17.36
N GLY A 481 28.35 -3.13 17.47
CA GLY A 481 27.16 -3.85 17.91
C GLY A 481 26.02 -3.88 16.88
N ALA A 482 26.34 -3.85 15.58
CA ALA A 482 25.36 -3.88 14.49
C ALA A 482 24.30 -5.00 14.64
N GLY A 483 24.66 -6.16 15.22
CA GLY A 483 23.73 -7.27 15.44
C GLY A 483 22.68 -7.07 16.54
N VAL A 484 22.76 -6.01 17.36
CA VAL A 484 21.82 -5.65 18.44
C VAL A 484 21.38 -4.17 18.37
N GLY A 485 21.47 -3.56 17.17
CA GLY A 485 21.31 -2.12 16.97
C GLY A 485 20.00 -1.53 17.50
N SER A 486 18.89 -2.27 17.44
CA SER A 486 17.60 -1.83 17.97
C SER A 486 17.62 -1.55 19.47
N ALA A 487 18.19 -2.48 20.26
CA ALA A 487 18.30 -2.32 21.71
C ALA A 487 19.25 -1.17 22.09
N ILE A 488 20.27 -0.89 21.28
CA ILE A 488 21.15 0.28 21.48
C ILE A 488 20.34 1.56 21.24
N GLY A 489 19.61 1.66 20.13
CA GLY A 489 18.80 2.84 19.82
C GLY A 489 17.73 3.15 20.87
N PHE A 490 17.21 2.12 21.57
CA PHE A 490 16.29 2.31 22.70
C PHE A 490 16.91 3.08 23.88
N LEU A 491 18.20 2.91 24.14
CA LEU A 491 18.89 3.62 25.22
C LEU A 491 18.87 5.13 24.99
N HIS A 492 19.00 5.54 23.73
CA HIS A 492 19.09 6.93 23.29
C HIS A 492 17.77 7.47 22.74
N ALA A 493 16.64 6.81 22.98
CA ALA A 493 15.34 7.30 22.55
C ALA A 493 14.83 8.44 23.45
N PRO A 494 14.25 9.52 22.91
CA PRO A 494 13.68 10.58 23.71
C PRO A 494 12.31 10.16 24.26
N ALA A 495 11.92 10.73 25.40
CA ALA A 495 10.51 10.74 25.76
C ALA A 495 9.79 11.71 24.83
N ALA A 496 8.81 11.22 24.08
CA ALA A 496 8.08 12.02 23.11
C ALA A 496 6.60 11.64 23.11
N HIS A 497 5.75 12.63 22.91
CA HIS A 497 4.33 12.41 22.69
C HIS A 497 3.85 13.30 21.55
N GLU A 498 3.12 12.68 20.62
CA GLU A 498 2.49 13.35 19.50
C GLU A 498 0.97 13.34 19.70
N ASN A 499 0.38 14.54 19.65
CA ASN A 499 -1.07 14.72 19.66
C ASN A 499 -1.57 15.15 18.30
N VAL A 500 -2.73 14.62 17.93
CA VAL A 500 -3.33 14.77 16.62
C VAL A 500 -4.78 15.18 16.76
N ARG A 501 -5.22 16.17 15.98
CA ARG A 501 -6.63 16.49 15.84
C ARG A 501 -6.97 16.78 14.38
N THR A 502 -7.99 16.12 13.86
CA THR A 502 -8.58 16.51 12.56
C THR A 502 -9.53 17.69 12.78
N ARG A 503 -9.19 18.84 12.21
CA ARG A 503 -10.04 20.04 12.12
C ARG A 503 -9.82 20.67 10.76
N HIS A 504 -10.82 20.53 9.88
CA HIS A 504 -10.82 21.13 8.56
C HIS A 504 -10.94 22.65 8.68
N ILE A 505 -9.88 23.36 8.27
CA ILE A 505 -9.82 24.82 8.24
C ILE A 505 -9.39 25.24 6.85
N ARG A 506 -10.25 26.02 6.19
CA ARG A 506 -9.87 26.73 4.95
C ARG A 506 -9.10 27.96 5.38
N LEU A 507 -7.94 28.23 4.78
CA LEU A 507 -7.10 29.33 5.25
C LEU A 507 -7.78 30.70 5.12
N ASP A 508 -8.67 30.86 4.14
CA ASP A 508 -9.53 32.05 3.98
C ASP A 508 -10.52 32.25 5.14
N ASP A 509 -10.89 31.16 5.84
CA ASP A 509 -11.85 31.13 6.94
C ASP A 509 -11.13 30.99 8.32
N LEU A 510 -9.82 31.22 8.37
CA LEU A 510 -9.00 31.01 9.57
C LEU A 510 -9.40 31.93 10.73
N VAL A 511 -9.75 31.33 11.87
CA VAL A 511 -9.95 32.05 13.14
C VAL A 511 -8.76 31.79 14.08
N VAL A 512 -7.91 32.80 14.21
CA VAL A 512 -6.61 32.69 14.93
C VAL A 512 -6.77 32.27 16.39
N ASP A 513 -7.77 32.82 17.09
CA ASP A 513 -7.99 32.51 18.51
C ASP A 513 -8.43 31.06 18.73
N GLU A 514 -9.24 30.51 17.82
CA GLU A 514 -9.70 29.12 17.88
C GLU A 514 -8.56 28.14 17.58
N LEU A 515 -7.76 28.41 16.53
CA LEU A 515 -6.56 27.63 16.21
C LEU A 515 -5.58 27.65 17.39
N SER A 516 -5.33 28.83 17.95
CA SER A 516 -4.40 29.01 19.07
C SER A 516 -4.84 28.26 20.31
N LEU A 517 -6.13 28.28 20.63
CA LEU A 517 -6.67 27.54 21.77
C LEU A 517 -6.50 26.04 21.58
N MET A 518 -6.87 25.52 20.40
CA MET A 518 -6.73 24.10 20.08
C MET A 518 -5.28 23.62 20.19
N LEU A 519 -4.31 24.33 19.60
CA LEU A 519 -2.90 23.94 19.67
C LEU A 519 -2.35 23.96 21.10
N LYS A 520 -2.75 24.94 21.93
CA LYS A 520 -2.36 25.02 23.34
C LYS A 520 -2.90 23.85 24.17
N GLU A 521 -4.15 23.44 23.93
CA GLU A 521 -4.72 22.25 24.59
C GLU A 521 -3.95 20.98 24.20
N MET A 522 -3.70 20.80 22.90
CA MET A 522 -2.94 19.65 22.40
C MET A 522 -1.53 19.61 22.99
N LEU A 523 -0.84 20.75 23.08
CA LEU A 523 0.50 20.86 23.65
C LEU A 523 0.51 20.51 25.14
N LYS A 524 -0.48 21.00 25.88
CA LYS A 524 -0.62 20.71 27.32
C LYS A 524 -0.82 19.20 27.55
N GLU A 525 -1.71 18.58 26.80
CA GLU A 525 -1.97 17.14 26.86
C GLU A 525 -0.69 16.33 26.58
N ALA A 526 0.07 16.72 25.55
CA ALA A 526 1.32 16.06 25.20
C ALA A 526 2.42 16.26 26.26
N GLU A 527 2.53 17.47 26.82
CA GLU A 527 3.48 17.77 27.90
C GLU A 527 3.19 16.92 29.15
N GLU A 528 1.92 16.76 29.55
CA GLU A 528 1.54 15.95 30.70
C GLU A 528 2.01 14.50 30.58
N VAL A 529 2.05 13.94 29.37
CA VAL A 529 2.57 12.58 29.12
C VAL A 529 4.10 12.55 29.17
N VAL A 530 4.77 13.46 28.46
CA VAL A 530 6.25 13.49 28.39
C VAL A 530 6.87 13.76 29.77
N ARG A 531 6.27 14.63 30.58
CA ARG A 531 6.72 14.93 31.96
C ARG A 531 6.72 13.71 32.87
N ARG A 532 5.80 12.76 32.67
CA ARG A 532 5.78 11.50 33.45
C ARG A 532 6.99 10.61 33.12
N ALA A 533 7.48 10.65 31.89
CA ALA A 533 8.62 9.85 31.43
C ALA A 533 9.98 10.54 31.68
N ALA A 534 10.09 11.84 31.42
CA ALA A 534 11.35 12.60 31.45
C ALA A 534 11.54 13.52 32.67
N LYS A 535 10.55 13.59 33.58
CA LYS A 535 10.58 14.40 34.82
C LYS A 535 10.94 15.87 34.55
N ASP A 536 12.04 16.34 35.12
CA ASP A 536 12.49 17.75 35.10
C ASP A 536 13.32 18.11 33.85
N SER A 537 13.39 17.22 32.85
CA SER A 537 14.10 17.49 31.60
C SER A 537 13.52 18.71 30.87
N GLU A 538 14.38 19.46 30.18
CA GLU A 538 13.93 20.49 29.25
C GLU A 538 13.11 19.84 28.12
N LEU A 539 12.08 20.54 27.64
CA LEU A 539 11.17 20.04 26.62
C LEU A 539 11.25 20.95 25.39
N SER A 540 11.25 20.34 24.22
CA SER A 540 11.04 21.00 22.93
C SER A 540 9.61 20.78 22.45
N GLN A 541 9.03 21.79 21.80
CA GLN A 541 7.69 21.74 21.22
C GLN A 541 7.77 22.03 19.73
N SER A 542 6.99 21.32 18.93
CA SER A 542 6.85 21.57 17.50
C SER A 542 5.40 21.36 17.06
N ALA A 543 5.00 21.99 15.96
CA ALA A 543 3.68 21.81 15.38
C ALA A 543 3.74 21.68 13.87
N LYS A 544 2.78 20.95 13.31
CA LYS A 544 2.63 20.72 11.86
C LYS A 544 1.16 20.78 11.47
N ALA A 545 0.90 21.23 10.24
CA ALA A 545 -0.40 21.11 9.60
C ALA A 545 -0.30 20.20 8.37
N PHE A 546 -1.32 19.37 8.19
CA PHE A 546 -1.51 18.58 6.98
C PHE A 546 -2.37 19.42 6.03
N MET A 547 -1.72 19.98 5.02
CA MET A 547 -2.27 21.01 4.14
C MET A 547 -2.33 20.55 2.69
N ARG A 548 -3.27 21.08 1.93
CA ARG A 548 -3.45 20.79 0.50
C ARG A 548 -4.11 21.95 -0.23
N TYR A 549 -3.99 21.97 -1.55
CA TYR A 549 -4.86 22.83 -2.34
C TYR A 549 -6.31 22.36 -2.19
N ARG A 550 -7.25 23.30 -2.16
CA ARG A 550 -8.67 22.97 -2.11
C ARG A 550 -9.02 22.04 -3.27
N GLY A 551 -9.59 20.90 -2.93
CA GLY A 551 -9.96 19.89 -3.92
C GLY A 551 -8.83 18.91 -4.28
N GLN A 552 -7.67 18.91 -3.61
CA GLN A 552 -6.74 17.78 -3.62
C GLN A 552 -7.12 16.73 -2.58
N GLY A 553 -6.60 15.50 -2.73
CA GLY A 553 -6.89 14.38 -1.82
C GLY A 553 -5.73 13.93 -0.96
N HIS A 554 -4.55 14.47 -1.22
CA HIS A 554 -3.35 14.16 -0.46
C HIS A 554 -2.87 15.44 0.21
N GLU A 555 -2.62 15.35 1.50
CA GLU A 555 -2.05 16.41 2.30
C GLU A 555 -0.53 16.31 2.26
N ILE A 556 0.13 17.46 2.19
CA ILE A 556 1.55 17.57 2.48
C ILE A 556 1.72 18.12 3.90
N THR A 557 2.76 17.67 4.57
CA THR A 557 3.09 18.10 5.93
C THR A 557 3.82 19.44 5.86
N VAL A 558 3.24 20.47 6.46
CA VAL A 558 3.82 21.82 6.56
C VAL A 558 4.17 22.09 8.02
N ASP A 559 5.44 22.41 8.29
CA ASP A 559 5.89 22.79 9.63
C ASP A 559 5.33 24.17 10.01
N LEU A 560 4.86 24.32 11.25
CA LEU A 560 4.28 25.55 11.77
C LEU A 560 5.20 26.19 12.81
N ASP A 561 5.36 27.50 12.72
CA ASP A 561 6.05 28.27 13.76
C ASP A 561 5.08 28.61 14.90
N LEU A 562 5.25 27.92 16.04
CA LEU A 562 4.43 28.14 17.24
C LEU A 562 4.62 29.55 17.82
N ASP A 563 5.81 30.13 17.72
CA ASP A 563 6.07 31.49 18.21
C ASP A 563 5.29 32.50 17.36
N GLU A 564 5.26 32.32 16.03
CA GLU A 564 4.47 33.14 15.11
C GLU A 564 2.97 33.08 15.44
N ILE A 565 2.44 31.91 15.80
CA ILE A 565 1.02 31.72 16.13
C ILE A 565 0.67 32.32 17.50
N PHE A 566 1.55 32.20 18.50
CA PHE A 566 1.25 32.59 19.89
C PHE A 566 1.72 34.01 20.27
N GLN A 567 2.22 34.79 19.31
CA GLN A 567 2.68 36.16 19.51
C GLN A 567 1.66 37.07 20.21
N THR A 568 2.17 38.09 20.94
CA THR A 568 1.35 39.14 21.55
C THR A 568 1.79 40.52 21.03
N PRO A 569 0.92 41.32 20.38
CA PRO A 569 -0.50 41.04 20.11
C PRO A 569 -0.70 39.88 19.13
N SER A 570 -1.81 39.14 19.27
CA SER A 570 -2.16 38.01 18.38
C SER A 570 -2.12 38.49 16.93
N PRO A 571 -1.44 37.78 16.02
CA PRO A 571 -1.42 38.16 14.61
C PRO A 571 -2.85 38.18 14.04
N ASP A 572 -3.10 39.05 13.06
CA ASP A 572 -4.38 39.01 12.37
C ASP A 572 -4.47 37.79 11.44
N ALA A 573 -5.70 37.40 11.10
CA ALA A 573 -5.96 36.22 10.27
C ALA A 573 -5.31 36.32 8.89
N SER A 574 -5.22 37.52 8.31
CA SER A 574 -4.63 37.74 7.00
C SER A 574 -3.11 37.52 6.97
N HIS A 575 -2.41 37.88 8.05
CA HIS A 575 -0.99 37.62 8.21
C HIS A 575 -0.71 36.11 8.33
N LEU A 576 -1.37 35.41 9.26
CA LEU A 576 -1.17 33.97 9.43
C LEU A 576 -1.60 33.16 8.21
N GLN A 577 -2.70 33.54 7.56
CA GLN A 577 -3.12 32.95 6.28
C GLN A 577 -1.96 32.98 5.28
N LYS A 578 -1.35 34.16 5.08
CA LYS A 578 -0.28 34.33 4.11
C LYS A 578 0.97 33.52 4.47
N VAL A 579 1.36 33.50 5.75
CA VAL A 579 2.50 32.69 6.23
C VAL A 579 2.28 31.21 5.96
N PHE A 580 1.08 30.70 6.25
CA PHE A 580 0.74 29.30 6.00
C PHE A 580 0.64 28.98 4.50
N GLU A 581 0.10 29.88 3.69
CA GLU A 581 0.07 29.73 2.23
C GLU A 581 1.48 29.68 1.63
N GLU A 582 2.38 30.58 2.03
CA GLU A 582 3.77 30.61 1.55
C GLU A 582 4.52 29.34 1.96
N ALA A 583 4.40 28.92 3.23
CA ALA A 583 5.01 27.68 3.72
C ALA A 583 4.48 26.44 2.97
N PHE A 584 3.18 26.38 2.71
CA PHE A 584 2.57 25.32 1.92
C PHE A 584 3.06 25.31 0.47
N VAL A 585 3.07 26.47 -0.21
CA VAL A 585 3.49 26.57 -1.62
C VAL A 585 4.95 26.18 -1.79
N ASP A 586 5.82 26.58 -0.86
CA ASP A 586 7.24 26.22 -0.90
C ASP A 586 7.47 24.71 -0.74
N GLU A 587 6.76 24.07 0.20
CA GLU A 587 6.83 22.62 0.36
C GLU A 587 6.20 21.86 -0.82
N TYR A 588 5.10 22.38 -1.37
CA TYR A 588 4.45 21.80 -2.56
C TYR A 588 5.38 21.87 -3.78
N ARG A 589 6.06 23.00 -4.00
CA ARG A 589 7.05 23.18 -5.07
C ARG A 589 8.23 22.24 -4.88
N ARG A 590 8.67 22.01 -3.64
CA ARG A 590 9.75 21.06 -3.32
C ARG A 590 9.39 19.62 -3.70
N LEU A 591 8.14 19.19 -3.45
CA LEU A 591 7.68 17.82 -3.70
C LEU A 591 7.31 17.55 -5.16
N TYR A 592 6.65 18.49 -5.83
CA TYR A 592 6.07 18.28 -7.17
C TYR A 592 6.68 19.14 -8.28
N GLY A 593 7.67 19.99 -7.94
CA GLY A 593 8.44 20.81 -8.87
C GLY A 593 7.70 22.03 -9.44
N ARG A 594 6.47 22.31 -8.98
CA ARG A 594 5.63 23.43 -9.47
C ARG A 594 4.64 23.90 -8.40
N GLU A 595 4.06 25.08 -8.58
CA GLU A 595 2.91 25.57 -7.82
C GLU A 595 1.63 25.51 -8.67
N ILE A 596 0.46 25.58 -8.02
CA ILE A 596 -0.82 25.71 -8.69
C ILE A 596 -1.41 27.07 -8.34
N THR A 597 -1.47 27.96 -9.32
CA THR A 597 -1.92 29.34 -9.12
C THR A 597 -3.44 29.43 -9.08
N GLY A 598 -3.99 30.26 -8.18
CA GLY A 598 -5.42 30.58 -8.15
C GLY A 598 -6.30 29.65 -7.31
N LEU A 599 -5.71 28.70 -6.58
CA LEU A 599 -6.42 27.81 -5.66
C LEU A 599 -6.15 28.19 -4.21
N GLY A 600 -7.24 28.28 -3.43
CA GLY A 600 -7.13 28.42 -1.98
C GLY A 600 -6.54 27.15 -1.35
N VAL A 601 -5.95 27.32 -0.17
CA VAL A 601 -5.30 26.24 0.59
C VAL A 601 -6.18 25.87 1.80
N GLU A 602 -6.20 24.60 2.17
CA GLU A 602 -6.90 24.10 3.35
C GLU A 602 -6.01 23.18 4.19
N ALA A 603 -6.19 23.22 5.51
CA ALA A 603 -5.58 22.31 6.47
C ALA A 603 -6.64 21.35 7.00
N LEU A 604 -6.29 20.07 7.14
CA LEU A 604 -7.21 19.03 7.61
C LEU A 604 -6.87 18.52 9.00
N SER A 605 -5.60 18.28 9.27
CA SER A 605 -5.12 17.72 10.52
C SER A 605 -3.99 18.56 11.08
N TRP A 606 -4.00 18.68 12.41
CA TRP A 606 -3.05 19.46 13.17
C TRP A 606 -2.31 18.54 14.11
N VAL A 607 -1.01 18.75 14.23
CA VAL A 607 -0.12 17.89 14.99
C VAL A 607 0.73 18.74 15.87
N VAL A 608 0.85 18.34 17.13
CA VAL A 608 1.85 18.90 18.03
C VAL A 608 2.66 17.76 18.62
N THR A 609 3.96 17.98 18.71
CA THR A 609 4.89 17.01 19.27
C THR A 609 5.66 17.68 20.39
N VAL A 610 5.61 17.07 21.58
CA VAL A 610 6.42 17.44 22.73
C VAL A 610 7.48 16.37 22.90
N THR A 611 8.73 16.77 23.10
CA THR A 611 9.87 15.84 23.22
C THR A 611 10.84 16.31 24.29
N SER A 612 11.41 15.38 25.05
CA SER A 612 12.49 15.70 25.99
C SER A 612 13.77 16.02 25.24
N THR A 613 14.40 17.14 25.55
CA THR A 613 15.68 17.53 24.95
C THR A 613 16.74 16.49 25.26
N GLN A 614 17.43 16.01 24.22
CA GLN A 614 18.55 15.09 24.37
C GLN A 614 19.87 15.85 24.37
N LYS A 615 20.88 15.27 25.03
CA LYS A 615 22.24 15.77 24.92
C LYS A 615 22.74 15.46 23.51
N GLU A 616 23.20 16.48 22.78
CA GLU A 616 23.85 16.28 21.49
C GLU A 616 25.03 15.30 21.64
N PRO A 617 25.13 14.29 20.76
CA PRO A 617 26.26 13.36 20.81
C PRO A 617 27.56 14.10 20.50
N ALA A 618 28.68 13.55 20.97
CA ALA A 618 29.98 14.09 20.62
C ALA A 618 30.21 13.91 19.11
N ILE A 619 30.73 14.94 18.45
CA ILE A 619 31.08 14.86 17.04
C ILE A 619 32.23 13.86 16.90
N GLU A 620 32.03 12.84 16.05
CA GLU A 620 33.04 11.84 15.76
C GLU A 620 33.86 12.22 14.54
N ASN A 621 35.18 12.05 14.64
CA ASN A 621 36.06 12.20 13.49
C ASN A 621 36.22 10.85 12.78
N GLY A 622 35.91 10.82 11.49
CA GLY A 622 35.89 9.60 10.69
C GLY A 622 36.84 9.66 9.49
N GLU A 623 37.94 10.41 9.59
CA GLU A 623 38.91 10.57 8.50
C GLU A 623 39.50 9.24 8.03
N ARG A 624 39.73 9.12 6.72
CA ARG A 624 40.30 7.93 6.10
C ARG A 624 41.80 7.82 6.44
N PRO A 625 42.26 6.72 7.06
CA PRO A 625 43.68 6.53 7.39
C PRO A 625 44.59 6.41 6.15
N GLU A 626 45.80 6.96 6.24
CA GLU A 626 46.83 6.88 5.18
C GLU A 626 47.57 5.54 5.13
N GLU A 627 47.59 4.76 6.20
CA GLU A 627 48.23 3.44 6.24
C GLU A 627 47.22 2.33 5.97
N ALA A 628 47.60 1.38 5.10
CA ALA A 628 46.80 0.18 4.82
C ALA A 628 47.37 -1.05 5.52
N VAL A 629 46.49 -1.91 6.03
CA VAL A 629 46.86 -3.22 6.56
C VAL A 629 47.28 -4.13 5.41
N THR A 630 48.39 -4.83 5.57
CA THR A 630 48.93 -5.78 4.57
C THR A 630 49.22 -7.15 5.20
N ASN A 631 49.40 -8.18 4.37
CA ASN A 631 49.73 -9.55 4.78
C ASN A 631 48.68 -10.27 5.65
N LEU A 632 47.39 -10.05 5.36
CA LEU A 632 46.29 -10.77 5.99
C LEU A 632 46.06 -12.14 5.34
N PRO A 633 45.54 -13.13 6.09
CA PRO A 633 45.10 -14.39 5.50
C PRO A 633 43.96 -14.14 4.50
N THR A 634 43.87 -14.98 3.46
CA THR A 634 42.87 -14.81 2.40
C THR A 634 41.97 -16.03 2.23
N VAL A 635 40.72 -15.80 1.86
CA VAL A 635 39.75 -16.84 1.42
C VAL A 635 39.26 -16.52 0.01
N LEU A 636 38.69 -17.51 -0.69
CA LEU A 636 38.08 -17.27 -1.99
C LEU A 636 36.66 -16.74 -1.82
N VAL A 637 36.36 -15.63 -2.48
CA VAL A 637 35.03 -14.99 -2.49
C VAL A 637 34.63 -14.70 -3.94
N SER A 638 33.37 -14.92 -4.25
CA SER A 638 32.77 -14.51 -5.53
C SER A 638 32.27 -13.06 -5.44
N ASP A 639 32.75 -12.21 -6.34
CA ASP A 639 32.27 -10.85 -6.53
C ASP A 639 30.92 -10.90 -7.28
N VAL A 640 29.84 -10.43 -6.65
CA VAL A 640 28.49 -10.51 -7.24
C VAL A 640 28.29 -9.57 -8.42
N ALA A 641 28.99 -8.44 -8.46
CA ALA A 641 28.87 -7.48 -9.56
C ALA A 641 29.50 -8.00 -10.86
N THR A 642 30.56 -8.80 -10.74
CA THR A 642 31.36 -9.28 -11.89
C THR A 642 31.26 -10.77 -12.15
N GLY A 643 30.84 -11.55 -11.16
CA GLY A 643 30.91 -13.01 -11.17
C GLY A 643 32.34 -13.57 -11.02
N ALA A 644 33.35 -12.72 -10.74
CA ALA A 644 34.73 -13.17 -10.62
C ALA A 644 35.01 -13.77 -9.25
N VAL A 645 35.69 -14.92 -9.21
CA VAL A 645 36.17 -15.53 -7.96
C VAL A 645 37.63 -15.12 -7.73
N GLY A 646 37.91 -14.56 -6.56
CA GLY A 646 39.25 -14.08 -6.21
C GLY A 646 39.58 -14.20 -4.72
N PRO A 647 40.87 -14.05 -4.34
CA PRO A 647 41.27 -14.02 -2.94
C PRO A 647 40.82 -12.71 -2.28
N ALA A 648 40.16 -12.81 -1.13
CA ALA A 648 39.77 -11.69 -0.26
C ALA A 648 40.44 -11.82 1.11
N ALA A 649 41.00 -10.73 1.64
CA ALA A 649 41.60 -10.71 2.96
C ALA A 649 40.56 -10.98 4.06
N VAL A 650 40.92 -11.67 5.14
CA VAL A 650 40.03 -11.92 6.28
C VAL A 650 40.64 -11.35 7.54
N ILE A 651 39.87 -10.53 8.27
CA ILE A 651 40.28 -9.94 9.53
C ILE A 651 39.10 -9.90 10.52
N GLU A 652 39.38 -10.16 11.79
CA GLU A 652 38.39 -9.93 12.85
C GLU A 652 38.31 -8.45 13.16
N ARG A 653 37.09 -7.90 13.30
CA ARG A 653 36.89 -6.47 13.58
C ARG A 653 37.64 -6.00 14.82
N ALA A 654 37.71 -6.82 15.87
CA ALA A 654 38.46 -6.52 17.10
C ALA A 654 39.99 -6.41 16.89
N HIS A 655 40.52 -6.98 15.81
CA HIS A 655 41.92 -6.90 15.43
C HIS A 655 42.20 -5.85 14.35
N LEU A 656 41.14 -5.20 13.82
CA LEU A 656 41.28 -4.08 12.91
C LEU A 656 41.76 -2.87 13.75
N GLY A 657 43.03 -2.50 13.61
CA GLY A 657 43.59 -1.32 14.28
C GLY A 657 43.11 -0.01 13.63
N SER A 658 43.90 1.05 13.77
CA SER A 658 43.62 2.36 13.15
C SER A 658 43.95 2.47 11.66
N ALA A 659 44.41 1.39 11.03
CA ALA A 659 44.79 1.36 9.61
C ALA A 659 43.57 1.00 8.74
N ARG A 660 43.57 1.44 7.47
CA ARG A 660 42.53 1.07 6.51
C ARG A 660 42.75 -0.35 5.98
N ILE A 661 41.69 -1.00 5.55
CA ILE A 661 41.73 -2.21 4.74
C ILE A 661 41.22 -1.89 3.34
N GLU A 662 42.01 -2.25 2.33
CA GLU A 662 41.64 -2.15 0.93
C GLU A 662 40.97 -3.46 0.52
N GLY A 663 39.83 -3.38 -0.17
CA GLY A 663 39.17 -4.57 -0.68
C GLY A 663 39.96 -5.26 -1.80
N PRO A 664 39.68 -6.53 -2.12
CA PRO A 664 38.60 -7.36 -1.57
C PRO A 664 38.92 -7.91 -0.16
N ALA A 665 37.98 -7.77 0.77
CA ALA A 665 38.15 -8.23 2.16
C ALA A 665 36.81 -8.64 2.83
N LEU A 666 36.91 -9.49 3.85
CA LEU A 666 35.86 -9.86 4.79
C LEU A 666 36.28 -9.41 6.20
N ILE A 667 35.47 -8.53 6.80
CA ILE A 667 35.64 -8.11 8.19
C ILE A 667 34.62 -8.88 9.02
N VAL A 668 35.13 -9.77 9.87
CA VAL A 668 34.34 -10.77 10.60
C VAL A 668 34.14 -10.34 12.05
N GLU A 669 32.92 -10.52 12.55
CA GLU A 669 32.58 -10.39 13.97
C GLU A 669 31.61 -11.52 14.36
N ASP A 670 31.38 -11.73 15.66
CA ASP A 670 30.61 -12.90 16.14
C ASP A 670 29.20 -12.98 15.56
N GLN A 671 28.61 -11.82 15.21
CA GLN A 671 27.19 -11.69 14.85
C GLN A 671 26.96 -11.41 13.36
N THR A 672 27.98 -11.07 12.57
CA THR A 672 27.86 -10.73 11.15
C THR A 672 29.21 -10.75 10.41
N THR A 673 29.21 -10.56 9.10
CA THR A 673 30.42 -10.37 8.29
C THR A 673 30.17 -9.23 7.31
N THR A 674 31.11 -8.28 7.26
CA THR A 674 31.07 -7.19 6.30
C THR A 674 31.89 -7.56 5.06
N VAL A 675 31.27 -7.51 3.88
CA VAL A 675 31.94 -7.76 2.61
C VAL A 675 32.43 -6.45 2.01
N ILE A 676 33.74 -6.32 1.77
CA ILE A 676 34.38 -5.15 1.16
C ILE A 676 34.85 -5.53 -0.25
N PRO A 677 34.21 -5.05 -1.33
CA PRO A 677 34.64 -5.30 -2.69
C PRO A 677 35.94 -4.58 -3.06
N ALA A 678 36.55 -4.97 -4.19
CA ALA A 678 37.87 -4.49 -4.61
C ALA A 678 37.99 -2.98 -4.86
N ASN A 679 36.87 -2.28 -5.06
CA ASN A 679 36.79 -0.84 -5.30
C ASN A 679 36.39 -0.05 -4.04
N TYR A 680 36.46 -0.65 -2.85
CA TYR A 680 36.12 -0.03 -1.57
C TYR A 680 37.26 -0.16 -0.56
N ASP A 681 37.33 0.82 0.33
CA ASP A 681 38.13 0.80 1.54
C ASP A 681 37.23 0.76 2.76
N ALA A 682 37.74 0.18 3.86
CA ALA A 682 37.10 0.24 5.16
C ALA A 682 38.08 0.58 6.28
N TRP A 683 37.61 1.24 7.35
CA TRP A 683 38.40 1.55 8.54
C TRP A 683 37.52 1.76 9.78
N LEU A 684 38.09 1.64 10.97
CA LEU A 684 37.40 1.94 12.22
C LEU A 684 37.45 3.44 12.57
N THR A 685 36.36 3.96 13.12
CA THR A 685 36.30 5.27 13.78
C THR A 685 36.78 5.18 15.23
N GLU A 686 36.92 6.32 15.91
CA GLU A 686 37.36 6.39 17.31
C GLU A 686 36.49 5.55 18.26
N ASN A 687 35.17 5.47 17.99
CA ASN A 687 34.22 4.68 18.78
C ASN A 687 33.97 3.27 18.20
N GLY A 688 34.82 2.82 17.29
CA GLY A 688 34.80 1.46 16.75
C GLY A 688 33.72 1.20 15.69
N HIS A 689 33.06 2.23 15.17
CA HIS A 689 32.20 2.10 13.99
C HIS A 689 33.03 1.81 12.75
N LEU A 690 32.51 1.03 11.80
CA LEU A 690 33.22 0.69 10.57
C LEU A 690 32.70 1.59 9.44
N ARG A 691 33.57 2.43 8.88
CA ARG A 691 33.25 3.29 7.75
C ARG A 691 33.78 2.64 6.48
N VAL A 692 32.95 2.56 5.45
CA VAL A 692 33.27 1.95 4.15
C VAL A 692 33.03 2.99 3.06
N ARG A 693 34.00 3.18 2.17
CA ARG A 693 33.93 4.21 1.12
C ARG A 693 34.54 3.76 -0.19
N ARG A 694 33.93 4.17 -1.30
CA ARG A 694 34.41 3.86 -2.65
C ARG A 694 35.75 4.52 -2.97
N GLN A 695 36.65 3.79 -3.62
CA GLN A 695 37.96 4.24 -4.11
C GLN A 695 37.81 5.05 -5.43
N SER A 696 37.28 6.28 -5.37
CA SER A 696 37.12 7.24 -6.50
C SER A 696 36.19 6.81 -7.67
N ALA A 697 35.63 7.80 -8.37
CA ALA A 697 34.58 7.62 -9.39
C ALA A 697 35.05 7.04 -10.75
N GLU A 698 36.37 6.97 -11.01
CA GLU A 698 36.91 6.60 -12.33
C GLU A 698 37.01 5.08 -12.59
N LEU A 699 36.80 4.24 -11.58
CA LEU A 699 36.81 2.77 -11.72
C LEU A 699 35.42 2.23 -12.13
N ARG A 700 34.87 2.71 -13.24
CA ARG A 700 33.84 1.94 -13.97
C ARG A 700 34.56 0.83 -14.73
N ARG A 701 34.44 -0.41 -14.25
CA ARG A 701 35.05 -1.57 -14.91
C ARG A 701 34.21 -2.01 -16.11
N ASP A 702 34.90 -2.33 -17.20
CA ASP A 702 34.30 -2.91 -18.40
C ASP A 702 33.57 -4.23 -18.08
N PRO A 703 32.39 -4.49 -18.68
CA PRO A 703 31.69 -5.75 -18.49
C PRO A 703 32.56 -6.92 -18.95
N VAL A 704 32.79 -7.89 -18.06
CA VAL A 704 33.37 -9.18 -18.45
C VAL A 704 32.42 -9.86 -19.43
N GLU A 705 32.99 -10.52 -20.45
CA GLU A 705 32.25 -11.25 -21.48
C GLU A 705 31.37 -12.33 -20.80
N THR A 706 30.10 -12.00 -20.65
CA THR A 706 29.16 -12.77 -19.83
C THR A 706 28.51 -13.88 -20.65
N SER A 707 28.28 -15.04 -20.02
CA SER A 707 27.56 -16.16 -20.63
C SER A 707 26.16 -15.73 -21.12
N SER A 708 25.59 -16.42 -22.11
CA SER A 708 24.28 -16.06 -22.66
C SER A 708 23.17 -16.02 -21.61
N LYS A 709 23.26 -16.87 -20.58
CA LYS A 709 22.30 -16.91 -19.47
C LYS A 709 22.45 -15.76 -18.48
N LEU A 710 23.67 -15.26 -18.25
CA LEU A 710 23.87 -14.07 -17.43
C LEU A 710 23.28 -12.82 -18.11
N LYS A 711 23.35 -12.76 -19.45
CA LYS A 711 22.73 -11.68 -20.22
C LYS A 711 21.20 -11.70 -20.15
N ASP A 712 20.58 -12.88 -20.16
CA ASP A 712 19.13 -13.00 -19.98
C ASP A 712 18.71 -12.64 -18.55
N LEU A 713 19.47 -13.06 -17.53
CA LEU A 713 19.25 -12.63 -16.14
C LEU A 713 19.34 -11.10 -16.00
N GLN A 714 20.34 -10.46 -16.62
CA GLN A 714 20.44 -9.00 -16.64
C GLN A 714 19.23 -8.33 -17.31
N ARG A 715 18.69 -8.89 -18.39
CA ARG A 715 17.47 -8.38 -19.04
C ARG A 715 16.24 -8.53 -18.16
N ASP A 716 16.12 -9.61 -17.41
CA ASP A 716 15.03 -9.79 -16.46
C ASP A 716 15.10 -8.75 -15.32
N ILE A 717 16.30 -8.46 -14.84
CA ILE A 717 16.53 -7.37 -13.87
C ILE A 717 16.11 -6.02 -14.46
N MET A 718 16.56 -5.70 -15.68
CA MET A 718 16.18 -4.47 -16.38
C MET A 718 14.67 -4.36 -16.60
N TRP A 719 13.99 -5.47 -16.89
CA TRP A 719 12.54 -5.48 -17.03
C TRP A 719 11.84 -5.20 -15.70
N ASN A 720 12.25 -5.83 -14.60
CA ASN A 720 11.72 -5.53 -13.27
C ASN A 720 11.95 -4.05 -12.90
N ARG A 721 13.11 -3.50 -13.26
CA ARG A 721 13.41 -2.07 -13.08
C ARG A 721 12.46 -1.18 -13.88
N LEU A 722 12.14 -1.55 -15.12
CA LEU A 722 11.18 -0.81 -15.95
C LEU A 722 9.76 -0.84 -15.35
N ILE A 723 9.33 -1.94 -14.76
CA ILE A 723 8.05 -2.03 -14.04
C ILE A 723 8.05 -1.08 -12.84
N ALA A 724 9.15 -1.01 -12.08
CA ALA A 724 9.28 -0.08 -10.96
C ALA A 724 9.20 1.40 -11.40
N VAL A 725 9.81 1.75 -12.55
CA VAL A 725 9.71 3.10 -13.14
C VAL A 725 8.26 3.48 -13.44
N VAL A 726 7.46 2.55 -13.98
CA VAL A 726 6.05 2.80 -14.27
C VAL A 726 5.19 2.82 -13.00
N GLN A 727 5.55 2.04 -11.98
CA GLN A 727 4.86 2.12 -10.69
C GLN A 727 5.07 3.49 -10.04
N GLU A 728 6.25 4.06 -10.17
CA GLU A 728 6.56 5.42 -9.70
C GLU A 728 5.70 6.48 -10.41
N GLN A 729 5.59 6.37 -11.74
CA GLN A 729 4.67 7.19 -12.54
C GLN A 729 3.23 7.12 -11.97
N ALA A 730 2.69 5.93 -11.71
CA ALA A 730 1.33 5.80 -11.16
C ALA A 730 1.19 6.42 -9.76
N THR A 731 2.16 6.22 -8.87
CA THR A 731 2.13 6.80 -7.51
C THR A 731 2.13 8.32 -7.54
N THR A 732 2.93 8.94 -8.43
CA THR A 732 2.91 10.40 -8.62
C THR A 732 1.53 10.89 -9.09
N LEU A 733 0.86 10.15 -9.97
CA LEU A 733 -0.47 10.51 -10.47
C LEU A 733 -1.50 10.54 -9.33
N VAL A 734 -1.55 9.50 -8.49
CA VAL A 734 -2.49 9.43 -7.34
C VAL A 734 -2.31 10.63 -6.41
N ARG A 735 -1.06 10.96 -6.07
CA ARG A 735 -0.75 11.97 -5.05
C ARG A 735 -0.93 13.40 -5.52
N SER A 736 -0.78 13.63 -6.82
CA SER A 736 -0.99 14.95 -7.40
C SER A 736 -2.42 15.17 -7.90
N ALA A 737 -3.27 14.14 -7.92
CA ALA A 737 -4.63 14.22 -8.44
C ALA A 737 -5.59 15.01 -7.54
N PHE A 738 -6.59 15.60 -8.19
CA PHE A 738 -7.62 16.44 -7.59
C PHE A 738 -8.93 15.68 -7.44
N SER A 739 -9.37 14.97 -8.47
CA SER A 739 -10.64 14.26 -8.40
C SER A 739 -10.65 13.12 -7.38
N THR A 740 -11.76 12.97 -6.66
CA THR A 740 -11.97 11.80 -5.80
C THR A 740 -11.96 10.49 -6.59
N SER A 741 -12.32 10.50 -7.89
CA SER A 741 -12.20 9.35 -8.79
C SER A 741 -10.75 8.89 -8.97
N THR A 742 -9.80 9.80 -9.07
CA THR A 742 -8.40 9.43 -9.26
C THR A 742 -7.70 9.19 -7.93
N ARG A 743 -7.87 10.10 -6.96
CA ARG A 743 -7.08 10.11 -5.72
C ARG A 743 -7.58 9.11 -4.66
N GLU A 744 -8.89 8.88 -4.55
CA GLU A 744 -9.49 7.96 -3.58
C GLU A 744 -9.84 6.64 -4.25
N ALA A 745 -10.51 6.69 -5.42
CA ALA A 745 -10.98 5.50 -6.11
C ALA A 745 -9.89 4.81 -6.97
N GLY A 746 -8.82 5.52 -7.35
CA GLY A 746 -7.71 4.96 -8.13
C GLY A 746 -8.07 4.64 -9.59
N ASP A 747 -9.03 5.37 -10.19
CA ASP A 747 -9.46 5.14 -11.57
C ASP A 747 -8.48 5.74 -12.60
N LEU A 748 -7.32 5.11 -12.72
CA LEU A 748 -6.17 5.58 -13.50
C LEU A 748 -5.41 4.44 -14.19
N SER A 749 -4.48 4.78 -15.08
CA SER A 749 -3.45 3.87 -15.60
C SER A 749 -2.16 4.62 -15.93
N ALA A 750 -1.05 3.87 -15.96
CA ALA A 750 0.27 4.35 -16.33
C ALA A 750 1.04 3.25 -17.09
N GLY A 751 1.83 3.63 -18.10
CA GLY A 751 2.57 2.70 -18.95
C GLY A 751 3.72 3.34 -19.71
N VAL A 752 4.71 2.51 -20.04
CA VAL A 752 5.86 2.87 -20.88
C VAL A 752 5.83 2.07 -22.18
N PHE A 753 6.12 2.76 -23.27
CA PHE A 753 6.03 2.27 -24.63
C PHE A 753 7.36 2.51 -25.34
N ASP A 754 7.72 1.61 -26.25
CA ASP A 754 8.84 1.88 -27.16
C ASP A 754 8.46 2.92 -28.24
N PRO A 755 9.41 3.40 -29.05
CA PRO A 755 9.14 4.38 -30.10
C PRO A 755 8.17 3.88 -31.21
N GLN A 756 7.91 2.57 -31.27
CA GLN A 756 6.92 1.96 -32.18
C GLN A 756 5.53 1.86 -31.54
N GLY A 757 5.35 2.34 -30.32
CA GLY A 757 4.08 2.32 -29.59
C GLY A 757 3.72 0.94 -29.03
N ARG A 758 4.69 0.03 -28.87
CA ARG A 758 4.46 -1.26 -28.19
C ARG A 758 4.61 -1.05 -26.68
N MET A 759 3.56 -1.35 -25.92
CA MET A 759 3.59 -1.27 -24.46
C MET A 759 4.57 -2.31 -23.89
N LEU A 760 5.60 -1.86 -23.17
CA LEU A 760 6.63 -2.71 -22.59
C LEU A 760 6.29 -3.11 -21.14
N ALA A 761 5.86 -2.13 -20.34
CA ALA A 761 5.45 -2.30 -18.95
C ALA A 761 4.32 -1.34 -18.58
N GLN A 762 3.56 -1.70 -17.54
CA GLN A 762 2.40 -0.97 -17.02
C GLN A 762 2.40 -1.00 -15.49
N SER A 763 1.74 -0.05 -14.84
CA SER A 763 1.68 0.01 -13.37
C SER A 763 0.86 -1.14 -12.80
N ILE A 764 1.23 -1.66 -11.63
CA ILE A 764 0.47 -2.72 -10.97
C ILE A 764 -0.88 -2.16 -10.48
N THR A 765 -0.89 -0.87 -10.15
CA THR A 765 -2.07 -0.08 -9.81
C THR A 765 -2.66 0.56 -11.07
N GLY A 766 -3.77 0.02 -11.58
CA GLY A 766 -4.52 0.65 -12.66
C GLY A 766 -5.78 -0.11 -13.08
N THR A 767 -6.79 0.62 -13.55
CA THR A 767 -8.05 0.04 -14.05
C THR A 767 -7.76 -0.74 -15.34
N PRO A 768 -8.11 -2.04 -15.46
CA PRO A 768 -7.79 -2.84 -16.64
C PRO A 768 -8.34 -2.29 -17.95
N GLY A 769 -9.49 -1.62 -17.89
CA GLY A 769 -10.09 -0.91 -19.01
C GLY A 769 -9.18 0.17 -19.57
N HIS A 770 -8.58 0.99 -18.70
CA HIS A 770 -7.65 2.04 -19.10
C HIS A 770 -6.36 1.46 -19.66
N VAL A 771 -5.72 0.53 -18.95
CA VAL A 771 -4.44 -0.05 -19.34
C VAL A 771 -4.50 -0.67 -20.74
N ASN A 772 -5.48 -1.55 -20.97
CA ASN A 772 -5.54 -2.29 -22.23
C ASN A 772 -6.02 -1.44 -23.41
N SER A 773 -6.85 -0.41 -23.17
CA SER A 773 -7.25 0.52 -24.24
C SER A 773 -6.15 1.54 -24.55
N MET A 774 -5.43 2.03 -23.53
CA MET A 774 -4.25 2.89 -23.68
C MET A 774 -3.18 2.25 -24.57
N ALA A 775 -3.03 0.92 -24.52
CA ALA A 775 -2.14 0.18 -25.41
C ALA A 775 -2.40 0.45 -26.90
N THR A 776 -3.67 0.69 -27.26
CA THR A 776 -4.08 1.10 -28.63
C THR A 776 -4.03 2.61 -28.80
N SER A 777 -4.37 3.39 -27.76
CA SER A 777 -4.38 4.85 -27.81
C SER A 777 -3.04 5.43 -28.25
N VAL A 778 -1.91 4.92 -27.74
CA VAL A 778 -0.57 5.40 -28.10
C VAL A 778 -0.29 5.26 -29.61
N GLN A 779 -0.80 4.21 -30.26
CA GLN A 779 -0.68 4.07 -31.71
C GLN A 779 -1.41 5.17 -32.46
N HIS A 780 -2.60 5.58 -31.99
CA HIS A 780 -3.32 6.70 -32.57
C HIS A 780 -2.59 8.05 -32.40
N PHE A 781 -1.84 8.24 -31.32
CA PHE A 781 -0.96 9.39 -31.19
C PHE A 781 0.14 9.37 -32.23
N LEU A 782 0.77 8.21 -32.47
CA LEU A 782 1.83 8.04 -33.47
C LEU A 782 1.34 8.21 -34.92
N ASP A 783 0.09 7.84 -35.21
CA ASP A 783 -0.53 8.09 -36.52
C ASP A 783 -0.63 9.59 -36.85
N VAL A 784 -0.85 10.44 -35.83
CA VAL A 784 -0.99 11.89 -35.97
C VAL A 784 0.35 12.61 -35.82
N PHE A 785 1.15 12.17 -34.85
CA PHE A 785 2.46 12.70 -34.51
C PHE A 785 3.48 11.55 -34.51
N PRO A 786 4.03 11.16 -35.69
CA PRO A 786 5.04 10.11 -35.75
C PRO A 786 6.22 10.44 -34.83
N ALA A 787 6.81 9.45 -34.17
CA ALA A 787 7.84 9.64 -33.14
C ALA A 787 8.99 10.57 -33.59
N HIS A 788 9.46 10.43 -34.84
CA HIS A 788 10.53 11.26 -35.41
C HIS A 788 10.17 12.75 -35.61
N THR A 789 8.89 13.12 -35.48
CA THR A 789 8.38 14.50 -35.58
C THR A 789 8.13 15.15 -34.23
N MET A 790 8.15 14.38 -33.14
CA MET A 790 7.99 14.86 -31.77
C MET A 790 9.24 15.62 -31.32
N ARG A 791 9.11 16.45 -30.29
CA ARG A 791 10.21 17.22 -29.69
C ARG A 791 10.27 16.99 -28.18
N GLU A 792 11.47 17.15 -27.63
CA GLU A 792 11.69 17.13 -26.19
C GLU A 792 10.87 18.24 -25.53
N GLY A 793 10.22 17.93 -24.40
CA GLY A 793 9.34 18.86 -23.69
C GLY A 793 7.91 18.97 -24.23
N ASP A 794 7.57 18.41 -25.41
CA ASP A 794 6.19 18.39 -25.90
C ASP A 794 5.31 17.43 -25.07
N ILE A 795 4.05 17.79 -24.87
CA ILE A 795 3.05 16.92 -24.22
C ILE A 795 1.80 16.86 -25.10
N TYR A 796 1.23 15.67 -25.26
CA TYR A 796 0.08 15.41 -26.12
C TYR A 796 -1.10 14.88 -25.31
N LEU A 797 -2.32 15.22 -25.68
CA LEU A 797 -3.53 14.69 -25.03
C LEU A 797 -4.66 14.35 -26.00
N THR A 798 -5.62 13.56 -25.52
CA THR A 798 -6.96 13.39 -26.12
C THR A 798 -7.93 12.82 -25.10
N ASN A 799 -9.23 13.03 -25.31
CA ASN A 799 -10.30 12.24 -24.67
C ASN A 799 -11.28 11.67 -25.73
N ASP A 800 -10.85 11.57 -26.99
CA ASP A 800 -11.67 11.03 -28.07
C ASP A 800 -12.03 9.57 -27.78
N PRO A 801 -13.32 9.19 -27.63
CA PRO A 801 -13.70 7.85 -27.19
C PRO A 801 -13.22 6.73 -28.09
N TRP A 802 -13.09 6.98 -29.40
CA TRP A 802 -12.67 5.97 -30.37
C TRP A 802 -11.15 5.81 -30.47
N LYS A 803 -10.39 6.77 -29.94
CA LYS A 803 -8.92 6.78 -29.98
C LYS A 803 -8.28 6.73 -28.58
N GLY A 804 -9.08 6.95 -27.55
CA GLY A 804 -8.73 6.82 -26.15
C GLY A 804 -9.42 5.61 -25.53
N THR A 805 -9.91 5.78 -24.31
CA THR A 805 -10.41 4.69 -23.46
C THR A 805 -11.93 4.53 -23.48
N GLY A 806 -12.62 5.06 -24.49
CA GLY A 806 -14.01 4.70 -24.78
C GLY A 806 -15.11 5.68 -24.33
N HIS A 807 -14.79 6.77 -23.62
CA HIS A 807 -15.70 7.90 -23.37
C HIS A 807 -14.92 9.20 -23.06
N LEU A 808 -15.63 10.32 -22.95
CA LEU A 808 -15.02 11.65 -22.82
C LEU A 808 -14.40 11.96 -21.46
N PHE A 809 -14.83 11.31 -20.38
CA PHE A 809 -14.33 11.64 -19.04
C PHE A 809 -12.88 11.16 -18.82
N ASP A 810 -12.42 10.21 -19.61
CA ASP A 810 -11.06 9.72 -19.52
C ASP A 810 -10.13 10.52 -20.43
N VAL A 811 -9.14 11.18 -19.83
CA VAL A 811 -8.12 11.93 -20.57
C VAL A 811 -6.85 11.09 -20.65
N VAL A 812 -6.38 10.84 -21.87
CA VAL A 812 -5.11 10.15 -22.15
C VAL A 812 -4.04 11.18 -22.45
N VAL A 813 -2.89 11.10 -21.77
CA VAL A 813 -1.73 11.98 -21.98
C VAL A 813 -0.51 11.16 -22.39
N VAL A 814 0.22 11.61 -23.42
CA VAL A 814 1.44 10.98 -23.94
C VAL A 814 2.59 11.99 -23.94
N THR A 815 3.75 11.57 -23.41
CA THR A 815 4.98 12.37 -23.35
C THR A 815 6.16 11.58 -23.94
N PRO A 816 6.86 12.09 -24.97
CA PRO A 816 8.04 11.45 -25.53
C PRO A 816 9.28 11.63 -24.65
N VAL A 817 10.12 10.60 -24.58
CA VAL A 817 11.40 10.64 -23.86
C VAL A 817 12.54 10.68 -24.86
N PHE A 818 13.44 11.65 -24.68
CA PHE A 818 14.61 11.83 -25.54
C PHE A 818 15.89 11.37 -24.84
N HIS A 819 16.72 10.61 -25.55
CA HIS A 819 18.09 10.33 -25.15
C HIS A 819 19.02 10.55 -26.34
N ARG A 820 20.09 11.34 -26.13
CA ARG A 820 21.06 11.70 -27.19
C ARG A 820 20.39 12.20 -28.48
N GLY A 821 19.34 13.01 -28.35
CA GLY A 821 18.61 13.64 -29.46
C GLY A 821 17.61 12.74 -30.21
N HIS A 822 17.34 11.53 -29.74
CA HIS A 822 16.38 10.60 -30.35
C HIS A 822 15.30 10.18 -29.36
N VAL A 823 14.09 9.91 -29.86
CA VAL A 823 13.01 9.34 -29.04
C VAL A 823 13.35 7.89 -28.69
N VAL A 824 13.46 7.58 -27.41
CA VAL A 824 13.78 6.24 -26.91
C VAL A 824 12.60 5.53 -26.25
N ALA A 825 11.59 6.28 -25.83
CA ALA A 825 10.35 5.76 -25.26
C ALA A 825 9.22 6.79 -25.31
N LEU A 826 8.00 6.35 -25.06
CA LEU A 826 6.83 7.19 -24.80
C LEU A 826 6.24 6.78 -23.45
N PHE A 827 6.01 7.73 -22.56
CA PHE A 827 5.18 7.50 -21.38
C PHE A 827 3.74 7.88 -21.69
N ALA A 828 2.80 7.04 -21.26
CA ALA A 828 1.38 7.31 -21.36
C ALA A 828 0.68 7.05 -20.03
N CYS A 829 -0.37 7.82 -19.77
CA CYS A 829 -1.22 7.67 -18.60
C CYS A 829 -2.66 8.05 -18.95
N THR A 830 -3.61 7.59 -18.13
CA THR A 830 -5.03 7.94 -18.26
C THR A 830 -5.64 8.12 -16.87
N SER A 831 -6.56 9.08 -16.74
CA SER A 831 -7.36 9.29 -15.53
C SER A 831 -8.77 9.75 -15.91
N HIS A 832 -9.75 9.34 -15.10
CA HIS A 832 -11.13 9.81 -15.19
C HIS A 832 -11.29 11.16 -14.48
N VAL A 833 -11.55 12.22 -15.24
CA VAL A 833 -11.82 13.57 -14.70
C VAL A 833 -13.27 13.69 -14.20
N VAL A 834 -13.57 14.62 -13.30
CA VAL A 834 -14.91 14.73 -12.68
C VAL A 834 -15.98 15.32 -13.59
N ASP A 835 -15.61 16.13 -14.57
CA ASP A 835 -16.56 16.80 -15.44
C ASP A 835 -15.98 17.06 -16.83
N ILE A 836 -16.84 16.94 -17.85
CA ILE A 836 -16.54 17.28 -19.24
C ILE A 836 -17.64 18.17 -19.86
N GLY A 837 -18.49 18.79 -19.03
CA GLY A 837 -19.64 19.55 -19.50
C GLY A 837 -20.79 18.68 -19.99
N GLY A 838 -21.45 19.10 -21.08
CA GLY A 838 -22.54 18.37 -21.74
C GLY A 838 -23.68 17.95 -20.82
N VAL A 839 -24.23 16.74 -20.99
CA VAL A 839 -25.29 16.20 -20.12
C VAL A 839 -24.79 15.64 -18.78
N GLY A 840 -23.48 15.69 -18.51
CA GLY A 840 -22.85 15.03 -17.36
C GLY A 840 -22.88 13.50 -17.50
N PHE A 841 -22.56 12.78 -16.43
CA PHE A 841 -22.48 11.32 -16.44
C PHE A 841 -23.89 10.69 -16.42
N SER A 842 -24.43 10.37 -17.60
CA SER A 842 -25.83 9.95 -17.74
C SER A 842 -26.06 9.05 -18.96
N SER A 843 -27.08 8.21 -18.89
CA SER A 843 -27.57 7.44 -20.04
C SER A 843 -28.31 8.30 -21.09
N ALA A 844 -28.67 9.54 -20.75
CA ALA A 844 -29.58 10.37 -21.56
C ALA A 844 -28.99 10.89 -22.88
N SER A 845 -27.67 10.80 -23.10
CA SER A 845 -27.04 11.23 -24.35
C SER A 845 -27.53 10.39 -25.53
N ARG A 846 -27.74 11.03 -26.68
CA ARG A 846 -28.21 10.37 -27.93
C ARG A 846 -27.09 10.27 -28.97
N GLU A 847 -26.24 11.30 -28.98
CA GLU A 847 -25.03 11.37 -29.79
C GLU A 847 -23.88 11.92 -28.93
N ILE A 848 -22.63 11.67 -29.34
CA ILE A 848 -21.43 12.15 -28.65
C ILE A 848 -21.43 13.66 -28.41
N PHE A 849 -22.08 14.44 -29.28
CA PHE A 849 -22.18 15.90 -29.17
C PHE A 849 -22.98 16.37 -27.95
N HIS A 850 -23.81 15.51 -27.37
CA HIS A 850 -24.52 15.81 -26.12
C HIS A 850 -23.63 15.58 -24.90
N GLU A 851 -22.54 14.83 -25.04
CA GLU A 851 -21.78 14.33 -23.90
C GLU A 851 -20.87 15.39 -23.33
N GLY A 852 -20.29 16.27 -24.16
CA GLY A 852 -19.57 17.46 -23.69
C GLY A 852 -18.30 17.73 -24.49
N LEU A 853 -17.24 18.16 -23.80
CA LEU A 853 -15.96 18.53 -24.37
C LEU A 853 -15.24 17.30 -24.97
N GLN A 854 -15.01 17.35 -26.27
CA GLN A 854 -14.20 16.38 -26.99
C GLN A 854 -12.92 17.04 -27.51
N LEU A 855 -11.78 16.60 -27.00
CA LEU A 855 -10.43 16.99 -27.36
C LEU A 855 -9.87 15.97 -28.35
N PRO A 856 -9.66 16.34 -29.63
CA PRO A 856 -8.95 15.48 -30.56
C PRO A 856 -7.49 15.29 -30.11
N ILE A 857 -6.79 14.34 -30.72
CA ILE A 857 -5.33 14.20 -30.51
C ILE A 857 -4.65 15.51 -30.90
N MET A 858 -4.06 16.17 -29.91
CA MET A 858 -3.43 17.47 -30.06
C MET A 858 -2.28 17.69 -29.07
N ARG A 859 -1.49 18.73 -29.31
CA ARG A 859 -0.47 19.20 -28.35
C ARG A 859 -1.15 19.95 -27.22
N PHE A 860 -0.76 19.62 -26.00
CA PHE A 860 -1.13 20.31 -24.77
C PHE A 860 -0.03 21.22 -24.26
N ALA A 861 1.23 20.79 -24.40
CA ALA A 861 2.40 21.60 -24.08
C ALA A 861 3.42 21.57 -25.22
N VAL A 862 4.15 22.66 -25.37
CA VAL A 862 5.34 22.77 -26.23
C VAL A 862 6.47 23.28 -25.38
N ASP A 863 7.61 22.57 -25.37
CA ASP A 863 8.79 22.94 -24.56
C ASP A 863 8.42 23.12 -23.06
N GLU A 864 7.68 22.16 -22.51
CA GLU A 864 7.14 22.13 -21.15
C GLU A 864 6.17 23.29 -20.78
N VAL A 865 5.82 24.16 -21.73
CA VAL A 865 4.85 25.25 -21.53
C VAL A 865 3.46 24.84 -22.04
N PHE A 866 2.46 24.84 -21.15
CA PHE A 866 1.07 24.55 -21.51
C PHE A 866 0.50 25.60 -22.47
N ASP A 867 -0.25 25.16 -23.48
CA ASP A 867 -0.91 26.07 -24.42
C ASP A 867 -2.09 26.77 -23.71
N PRO A 868 -2.01 28.11 -23.49
CA PRO A 868 -3.05 28.84 -22.76
C PRO A 868 -4.40 28.81 -23.48
N ASN A 869 -4.43 28.58 -24.79
CA ASN A 869 -5.68 28.46 -25.54
C ASN A 869 -6.37 27.12 -25.25
N VAL A 870 -5.59 26.03 -25.14
CA VAL A 870 -6.13 24.71 -24.81
C VAL A 870 -6.67 24.71 -23.38
N VAL A 871 -5.91 25.28 -22.44
CA VAL A 871 -6.36 25.49 -21.06
C VAL A 871 -7.67 26.27 -21.03
N ALA A 872 -7.74 27.44 -21.68
CA ALA A 872 -8.95 28.25 -21.71
C ALA A 872 -10.15 27.52 -22.34
N ILE A 873 -9.93 26.70 -23.37
CA ILE A 873 -10.99 25.86 -23.97
C ILE A 873 -11.52 24.86 -22.95
N ILE A 874 -10.65 24.16 -22.22
CA ILE A 874 -11.07 23.18 -21.22
C ILE A 874 -11.85 23.89 -20.11
N GLU A 875 -11.26 24.92 -19.50
CA GLU A 875 -11.86 25.66 -18.39
C GLU A 875 -13.24 26.25 -18.73
N THR A 876 -13.43 26.69 -19.97
CA THR A 876 -14.70 27.29 -20.41
C THR A 876 -15.81 26.25 -20.60
N ASN A 877 -15.47 24.98 -20.85
CA ASN A 877 -16.44 23.95 -21.25
C ASN A 877 -16.78 22.95 -20.14
N VAL A 878 -16.15 23.07 -18.96
CA VAL A 878 -16.41 22.20 -17.80
C VAL A 878 -16.93 23.01 -16.61
N ARG A 879 -17.67 22.33 -15.74
CA ARG A 879 -18.31 22.90 -14.54
C ARG A 879 -17.33 23.03 -13.37
N ASP A 880 -16.42 22.07 -13.24
CA ASP A 880 -15.39 22.03 -12.21
C ASP A 880 -14.01 22.12 -12.85
N SER A 881 -13.70 23.29 -13.39
CA SER A 881 -12.46 23.54 -14.14
C SER A 881 -11.22 23.31 -13.28
N VAL A 882 -11.30 23.61 -11.99
CA VAL A 882 -10.22 23.44 -11.02
C VAL A 882 -9.81 21.98 -10.91
N GLN A 883 -10.74 21.08 -10.60
CA GLN A 883 -10.41 19.67 -10.44
C GLN A 883 -9.98 19.04 -11.77
N VAL A 884 -10.66 19.39 -12.88
CA VAL A 884 -10.34 18.87 -14.21
C VAL A 884 -8.93 19.28 -14.65
N MET A 885 -8.58 20.56 -14.54
CA MET A 885 -7.24 21.03 -14.90
C MET A 885 -6.18 20.48 -13.96
N GLY A 886 -6.50 20.39 -12.67
CA GLY A 886 -5.66 19.71 -11.67
C GLY A 886 -5.27 18.31 -12.12
N ASP A 887 -6.24 17.46 -12.45
CA ASP A 887 -6.00 16.09 -12.92
C ASP A 887 -5.19 16.02 -14.23
N ILE A 888 -5.49 16.90 -15.20
CA ILE A 888 -4.74 16.94 -16.47
C ILE A 888 -3.27 17.33 -16.21
N HIS A 889 -3.01 18.25 -15.28
CA HIS A 889 -1.65 18.58 -14.88
C HIS A 889 -0.96 17.43 -14.15
N SER A 890 -1.67 16.65 -13.34
CA SER A 890 -1.17 15.44 -12.67
C SER A 890 -0.76 14.37 -13.68
N LEU A 891 -1.55 14.17 -14.75
CA LEU A 891 -1.21 13.28 -15.86
C LEU A 891 0.09 13.70 -16.57
N ALA A 892 0.27 15.00 -16.82
CA ALA A 892 1.52 15.52 -17.38
C ALA A 892 2.71 15.34 -16.41
N ALA A 893 2.51 15.62 -15.12
CA ALA A 893 3.56 15.52 -14.10
C ALA A 893 4.06 14.08 -13.92
N CYS A 894 3.16 13.11 -13.89
CA CYS A 894 3.55 11.72 -13.68
C CYS A 894 4.39 11.15 -14.84
N ASN A 895 4.04 11.47 -16.09
CA ASN A 895 4.82 11.07 -17.25
C ASN A 895 6.24 11.64 -17.20
N ARG A 896 6.41 12.88 -16.72
CA ARG A 896 7.73 13.51 -16.56
C ARG A 896 8.61 12.77 -15.54
N VAL A 897 8.03 12.37 -14.41
CA VAL A 897 8.73 11.56 -13.40
C VAL A 897 9.18 10.22 -13.99
N GLY A 898 8.27 9.51 -14.68
CA GLY A 898 8.64 8.26 -15.38
C GLY A 898 9.77 8.45 -16.38
N ALA A 899 9.75 9.55 -17.17
CA ALA A 899 10.79 9.87 -18.14
C ALA A 899 12.18 10.07 -17.49
N LEU A 900 12.25 10.80 -16.38
CA LEU A 900 13.51 11.02 -15.65
C LEU A 900 14.12 9.70 -15.16
N ARG A 901 13.28 8.83 -14.61
CA ARG A 901 13.68 7.55 -14.02
C ARG A 901 14.11 6.53 -15.04
N LEU A 902 13.46 6.54 -16.20
CA LEU A 902 13.91 5.76 -17.34
C LEU A 902 15.32 6.19 -17.78
N LEU A 903 15.58 7.50 -17.87
CA LEU A 903 16.89 8.03 -18.28
C LEU A 903 17.99 7.68 -17.27
N GLU A 904 17.68 7.69 -15.97
CA GLU A 904 18.58 7.22 -14.91
C GLU A 904 18.91 5.73 -15.08
N MET A 905 17.90 4.88 -15.27
CA MET A 905 18.08 3.45 -15.54
C MET A 905 18.94 3.23 -16.81
N MET A 906 18.67 3.95 -17.89
CA MET A 906 19.46 3.83 -19.12
C MET A 906 20.92 4.23 -18.91
N LYS A 907 21.19 5.27 -18.10
CA LYS A 907 22.56 5.67 -17.73
C LYS A 907 23.26 4.65 -16.83
N GLU A 908 22.51 3.97 -15.96
CA GLU A 908 23.01 2.92 -15.07
C GLU A 908 23.49 1.69 -15.86
N TYR A 909 22.68 1.21 -16.81
CA TYR A 909 22.98 0.03 -17.63
C TYR A 909 23.70 0.34 -18.97
N ASP A 910 24.13 1.59 -19.17
CA ASP A 910 24.77 2.10 -20.40
C ASP A 910 23.98 1.77 -21.69
N LEU A 911 22.67 2.00 -21.64
CA LEU A 911 21.76 1.76 -22.77
C LEU A 911 21.70 2.99 -23.68
N ALA A 912 21.91 2.77 -24.98
CA ALA A 912 21.67 3.80 -25.99
C ALA A 912 20.17 3.96 -26.34
N ASP A 913 19.44 2.84 -26.28
CA ASP A 913 18.01 2.72 -26.59
C ASP A 913 17.40 1.52 -25.83
N LEU A 914 16.10 1.28 -26.03
CA LEU A 914 15.36 0.17 -25.42
C LEU A 914 15.04 -0.96 -26.40
N GLU A 915 15.53 -0.95 -27.64
CA GLU A 915 15.04 -1.85 -28.71
C GLU A 915 15.28 -3.32 -28.35
N ALA A 916 16.51 -3.66 -27.97
CA ALA A 916 16.88 -5.03 -27.60
C ALA A 916 16.17 -5.52 -26.33
N LEU A 917 15.94 -4.63 -25.36
CA LEU A 917 15.20 -4.96 -24.13
C LEU A 917 13.70 -5.13 -24.43
N GLY A 918 13.13 -4.25 -25.23
CA GLY A 918 11.73 -4.30 -25.64
C GLY A 918 11.40 -5.56 -26.43
N ASP A 919 12.26 -5.95 -27.38
CA ASP A 919 12.09 -7.19 -28.14
C ASP A 919 12.20 -8.43 -27.25
N TYR A 920 13.11 -8.42 -26.27
CA TYR A 920 13.18 -9.47 -25.25
C TYR A 920 11.88 -9.56 -24.46
N ILE A 921 11.40 -8.45 -23.90
CA ILE A 921 10.18 -8.39 -23.08
C ILE A 921 8.96 -8.91 -23.86
N ILE A 922 8.77 -8.42 -25.08
CA ILE A 922 7.61 -8.75 -25.92
C ILE A 922 7.67 -10.21 -26.34
N ARG A 923 8.82 -10.70 -26.81
CA ARG A 923 8.99 -12.10 -27.22
C ARG A 923 8.75 -13.04 -26.05
N THR A 924 9.36 -12.77 -24.89
CA THR A 924 9.23 -13.61 -23.69
C THR A 924 7.78 -13.69 -23.20
N SER A 925 7.08 -12.56 -23.08
CA SER A 925 5.65 -12.56 -22.71
C SER A 925 4.77 -13.27 -23.73
N ARG A 926 5.05 -13.10 -25.03
CA ARG A 926 4.30 -13.75 -26.11
C ARG A 926 4.48 -15.27 -26.06
N GLU A 927 5.71 -15.75 -25.97
CA GLU A 927 6.03 -17.18 -25.91
C GLU A 927 5.42 -17.85 -24.67
N ALA A 928 5.46 -17.17 -23.51
CA ALA A 928 4.81 -17.62 -22.29
C ALA A 928 3.28 -17.74 -22.46
N MET A 929 2.65 -16.74 -23.07
CA MET A 929 1.20 -16.75 -23.28
C MET A 929 0.78 -17.83 -24.29
N LEU A 930 1.54 -18.00 -25.38
CA LEU A 930 1.31 -19.08 -26.34
C LEU A 930 1.48 -20.46 -25.70
N THR A 931 2.41 -20.61 -24.76
CA THR A 931 2.60 -21.86 -24.02
C THR A 931 1.36 -22.20 -23.19
N GLU A 932 0.80 -21.23 -22.46
CA GLU A 932 -0.45 -21.42 -21.71
C GLU A 932 -1.64 -21.72 -22.65
N ILE A 933 -1.73 -21.04 -23.80
CA ILE A 933 -2.81 -21.26 -24.78
C ILE A 933 -2.71 -22.65 -25.42
N ARG A 934 -1.51 -23.10 -25.80
CA ARG A 934 -1.27 -24.42 -26.42
C ARG A 934 -1.55 -25.60 -25.48
N ALA A 935 -1.58 -25.36 -24.17
CA ALA A 935 -2.00 -26.35 -23.18
C ALA A 935 -3.53 -26.53 -23.12
N LEU A 936 -4.30 -25.62 -23.74
CA LEU A 936 -5.75 -25.70 -23.83
C LEU A 936 -6.19 -26.51 -25.06
N PRO A 937 -7.35 -27.17 -25.03
CA PRO A 937 -7.88 -27.83 -26.22
C PRO A 937 -8.19 -26.79 -27.29
N GLU A 938 -7.81 -27.08 -28.54
CA GLU A 938 -8.26 -26.29 -29.69
C GLU A 938 -9.75 -26.54 -29.96
N GLY A 939 -10.47 -25.51 -30.40
CA GLY A 939 -11.91 -25.62 -30.63
C GLY A 939 -12.61 -24.27 -30.66
N THR A 940 -13.93 -24.29 -30.76
CA THR A 940 -14.80 -23.10 -30.74
C THR A 940 -15.98 -23.33 -29.80
N TRP A 941 -16.24 -22.34 -28.94
CA TRP A 941 -17.31 -22.39 -27.93
C TRP A 941 -18.13 -21.12 -27.97
N THR A 942 -19.43 -21.27 -27.73
CA THR A 942 -20.37 -20.15 -27.76
C THR A 942 -21.05 -19.96 -26.41
N SER A 943 -21.34 -18.71 -26.07
CA SER A 943 -22.16 -18.34 -24.92
C SER A 943 -23.02 -17.11 -25.23
N SER A 944 -24.05 -16.90 -24.42
CA SER A 944 -24.88 -15.71 -24.50
C SER A 944 -25.25 -15.22 -23.09
N MET A 945 -25.25 -13.90 -22.92
CA MET A 945 -25.65 -13.22 -21.70
C MET A 945 -26.74 -12.18 -22.02
N ARG A 946 -27.87 -12.30 -21.33
CA ARG A 946 -28.98 -11.34 -21.39
C ARG A 946 -28.79 -10.28 -20.30
N VAL A 947 -28.80 -9.01 -20.66
CA VAL A 947 -28.67 -7.85 -19.77
C VAL A 947 -29.85 -6.88 -19.95
N ASP A 948 -30.05 -5.95 -19.02
CA ASP A 948 -31.27 -5.15 -18.92
C ASP A 948 -31.42 -4.10 -20.03
N GLY A 949 -30.32 -3.48 -20.46
CA GLY A 949 -30.32 -2.37 -21.41
C GLY A 949 -31.03 -1.11 -20.88
N VAL A 950 -31.28 -0.12 -21.73
CA VAL A 950 -32.03 1.10 -21.37
C VAL A 950 -33.51 0.94 -21.72
N ASP A 951 -33.82 0.88 -23.01
CA ASP A 951 -35.23 0.79 -23.48
C ASP A 951 -35.72 -0.67 -23.49
N MET A 952 -34.82 -1.58 -23.85
CA MET A 952 -35.11 -3.00 -23.99
C MET A 952 -33.89 -3.84 -23.61
N PRO A 953 -34.08 -5.11 -23.20
CA PRO A 953 -32.96 -5.97 -22.85
C PRO A 953 -32.12 -6.36 -24.07
N LEU A 954 -30.83 -6.56 -23.82
CA LEU A 954 -29.80 -6.81 -24.82
C LEU A 954 -29.21 -8.22 -24.62
N ASP A 955 -28.76 -8.82 -25.71
CA ASP A 955 -27.97 -10.04 -25.71
C ASP A 955 -26.53 -9.73 -26.12
N ILE A 956 -25.58 -10.13 -25.27
CA ILE A 956 -24.16 -10.24 -25.58
C ILE A 956 -23.92 -11.68 -26.00
N VAL A 957 -23.60 -11.89 -27.27
CA VAL A 957 -23.32 -13.21 -27.85
C VAL A 957 -21.81 -13.30 -28.05
N THR A 958 -21.21 -14.38 -27.57
CA THR A 958 -19.76 -14.55 -27.58
C THR A 958 -19.41 -15.89 -28.18
N GLU A 959 -18.58 -15.89 -29.21
CA GLU A 959 -17.91 -17.07 -29.75
C GLU A 959 -16.42 -16.95 -29.45
N LEU A 960 -15.82 -17.99 -28.87
CA LEU A 960 -14.41 -18.04 -28.51
C LEU A 960 -13.76 -19.23 -29.21
N THR A 961 -12.73 -18.95 -30.01
CA THR A 961 -11.94 -19.96 -30.73
C THR A 961 -10.52 -20.01 -30.17
N ILE A 962 -10.06 -21.21 -29.79
CA ILE A 962 -8.69 -21.47 -29.34
C ILE A 962 -7.93 -22.22 -30.42
N THR A 963 -6.73 -21.73 -30.76
CA THR A 963 -5.79 -22.33 -31.71
C THR A 963 -4.37 -22.29 -31.13
N SER A 964 -3.45 -23.06 -31.70
CA SER A 964 -2.02 -23.03 -31.37
C SER A 964 -1.33 -21.67 -31.57
N ASP A 965 -1.96 -20.76 -32.32
CA ASP A 965 -1.48 -19.40 -32.60
C ASP A 965 -2.13 -18.31 -31.71
N GLY A 966 -3.14 -18.64 -30.92
CA GLY A 966 -3.82 -17.68 -30.05
C GLY A 966 -5.30 -17.95 -29.79
N ILE A 967 -5.97 -16.99 -29.15
CA ILE A 967 -7.40 -16.98 -28.85
C ILE A 967 -8.09 -15.89 -29.67
N ALA A 968 -9.18 -16.23 -30.35
CA ALA A 968 -10.04 -15.27 -31.04
C ALA A 968 -11.41 -15.23 -30.34
N VAL A 969 -11.95 -14.02 -30.14
CA VAL A 969 -13.30 -13.79 -29.63
C VAL A 969 -14.09 -12.98 -30.66
N ASP A 970 -15.23 -13.50 -31.07
CA ASP A 970 -16.18 -12.83 -31.97
C ASP A 970 -17.50 -12.58 -31.24
N PHE A 971 -17.95 -11.32 -31.29
CA PHE A 971 -19.24 -10.89 -30.75
C PHE A 971 -20.36 -10.85 -31.79
N ASN A 972 -20.22 -11.54 -32.93
CA ASN A 972 -21.27 -11.68 -33.91
C ASN A 972 -22.58 -12.24 -33.30
N GLY A 973 -23.71 -11.66 -33.68
CA GLY A 973 -25.01 -11.94 -33.06
C GLY A 973 -25.34 -11.11 -31.82
N THR A 974 -24.38 -10.33 -31.28
CA THR A 974 -24.63 -9.36 -30.22
C THR A 974 -25.61 -8.28 -30.68
N SER A 975 -26.48 -7.83 -29.76
CA SER A 975 -27.55 -6.88 -30.04
C SER A 975 -27.05 -5.55 -30.65
N PRO A 976 -27.87 -4.89 -31.50
CA PRO A 976 -27.58 -3.55 -32.02
C PRO A 976 -27.36 -2.51 -30.91
N MET A 977 -26.71 -1.41 -31.26
CA MET A 977 -26.66 -0.21 -30.42
C MET A 977 -28.05 0.26 -30.00
N GLN A 978 -28.13 0.90 -28.84
CA GLN A 978 -29.30 1.64 -28.41
C GLN A 978 -29.07 3.14 -28.60
N PRO A 979 -30.13 3.94 -28.82
CA PRO A 979 -30.01 5.38 -29.01
C PRO A 979 -29.75 6.10 -27.68
N HIS A 980 -28.86 5.61 -26.83
CA HIS A 980 -28.56 6.11 -25.49
C HIS A 980 -27.05 6.00 -25.22
N GLY A 981 -26.52 6.68 -24.20
CA GLY A 981 -25.08 6.68 -23.86
C GLY A 981 -24.46 5.35 -23.41
N ILE A 982 -25.13 4.21 -23.60
CA ILE A 982 -24.73 2.88 -23.13
C ILE A 982 -23.82 2.11 -24.08
N ASN A 983 -23.60 2.62 -25.29
CA ASN A 983 -22.84 1.92 -26.32
C ASN A 983 -21.33 1.94 -26.04
N VAL A 984 -20.61 0.95 -26.57
CA VAL A 984 -19.18 0.74 -26.29
C VAL A 984 -18.34 0.86 -27.57
N PRO A 985 -17.31 1.72 -27.60
CA PRO A 985 -16.30 1.72 -28.66
C PRO A 985 -15.46 0.44 -28.67
N MET A 986 -15.00 0.04 -29.87
CA MET A 986 -14.25 -1.20 -30.05
C MET A 986 -12.99 -1.30 -29.16
N SER A 987 -12.28 -0.18 -28.93
CA SER A 987 -11.07 -0.15 -28.08
C SER A 987 -11.36 -0.67 -26.66
N TYR A 988 -12.50 -0.28 -26.09
CA TYR A 988 -12.90 -0.70 -24.75
C TYR A 988 -13.43 -2.14 -24.72
N THR A 989 -14.09 -2.58 -25.80
CA THR A 989 -14.51 -3.99 -25.97
C THR A 989 -13.29 -4.92 -25.98
N VAL A 990 -12.28 -4.60 -26.79
CA VAL A 990 -10.99 -5.33 -26.82
C VAL A 990 -10.37 -5.36 -25.42
N ALA A 991 -10.32 -4.22 -24.74
CA ALA A 991 -9.69 -4.09 -23.43
C ALA A 991 -10.25 -5.06 -22.38
N TYR A 992 -11.58 -5.06 -22.18
CA TYR A 992 -12.21 -5.90 -21.15
C TYR A 992 -12.37 -7.37 -21.54
N THR A 993 -12.51 -7.66 -22.84
CA THR A 993 -12.48 -9.05 -23.33
C THR A 993 -11.11 -9.68 -23.11
N SER A 994 -10.03 -8.98 -23.48
CA SER A 994 -8.67 -9.44 -23.24
C SER A 994 -8.36 -9.59 -21.75
N PHE A 995 -8.82 -8.64 -20.91
CA PHE A 995 -8.69 -8.76 -19.46
C PHE A 995 -9.36 -10.04 -18.92
N GLY A 996 -10.60 -10.32 -19.31
CA GLY A 996 -11.31 -11.54 -18.90
C GLY A 996 -10.55 -12.81 -19.28
N ILE A 997 -10.04 -12.90 -20.52
CA ILE A 997 -9.21 -14.05 -20.92
C ILE A 997 -7.98 -14.18 -20.03
N ARG A 998 -7.28 -13.07 -19.77
CA ARG A 998 -6.03 -13.04 -19.00
C ARG A 998 -6.21 -13.45 -17.54
N CYS A 999 -7.37 -13.16 -16.94
CA CYS A 999 -7.71 -13.64 -15.59
C CYS A 999 -7.75 -15.18 -15.47
N ILE A 1000 -8.03 -15.89 -16.56
CA ILE A 1000 -8.14 -17.35 -16.58
C ILE A 1000 -6.92 -18.01 -17.23
N VAL A 1001 -6.39 -17.39 -18.30
CA VAL A 1001 -5.30 -17.89 -19.12
C VAL A 1001 -4.09 -16.97 -18.95
N GLY A 1002 -3.05 -17.50 -18.30
CA GLY A 1002 -1.81 -16.76 -18.06
C GLY A 1002 -1.91 -15.54 -17.11
N PRO A 1003 -2.65 -15.58 -15.96
CA PRO A 1003 -2.82 -14.42 -15.08
C PRO A 1003 -1.53 -13.90 -14.44
N ASN A 1004 -0.47 -14.73 -14.38
CA ASN A 1004 0.83 -14.35 -13.82
C ASN A 1004 1.83 -13.85 -14.85
N ILE A 1005 1.49 -13.89 -16.15
CA ILE A 1005 2.35 -13.35 -17.20
C ILE A 1005 2.21 -11.82 -17.16
N PRO A 1006 3.26 -11.02 -17.33
CA PRO A 1006 3.10 -9.56 -17.35
C PRO A 1006 2.21 -9.07 -18.50
N ASN A 1007 1.38 -8.07 -18.24
CA ASN A 1007 0.49 -7.47 -19.24
C ASN A 1007 1.25 -6.45 -20.10
N ASN A 1008 1.56 -6.82 -21.34
CA ASN A 1008 2.27 -6.00 -22.32
C ASN A 1008 1.86 -6.36 -23.75
N ALA A 1009 2.43 -5.68 -24.75
CA ALA A 1009 2.10 -5.90 -26.15
C ALA A 1009 2.19 -7.37 -26.58
N GLY A 1010 3.24 -8.10 -26.15
CA GLY A 1010 3.42 -9.52 -26.50
C GLY A 1010 2.35 -10.44 -25.94
N SER A 1011 1.94 -10.21 -24.68
CA SER A 1011 0.87 -11.00 -24.05
C SER A 1011 -0.52 -10.71 -24.62
N LEU A 1012 -0.76 -9.49 -25.11
CA LEU A 1012 -2.05 -9.04 -25.64
C LEU A 1012 -2.23 -9.42 -27.12
N GLU A 1013 -1.15 -9.45 -27.90
CA GLU A 1013 -1.18 -9.70 -29.35
C GLU A 1013 -1.80 -11.06 -29.73
N VAL A 1014 -1.69 -12.05 -28.84
CA VAL A 1014 -2.21 -13.40 -29.07
C VAL A 1014 -3.72 -13.54 -28.76
N ILE A 1015 -4.37 -12.44 -28.37
CA ILE A 1015 -5.80 -12.35 -28.16
C ILE A 1015 -6.39 -11.41 -29.23
N ARG A 1016 -7.25 -11.93 -30.10
CA ARG A 1016 -7.95 -11.16 -31.14
C ARG A 1016 -9.42 -11.01 -30.79
N VAL A 1017 -9.94 -9.79 -30.87
CA VAL A 1017 -11.35 -9.51 -30.54
C VAL A 1017 -12.01 -8.82 -31.72
N THR A 1018 -13.21 -9.28 -32.09
CA THR A 1018 -13.99 -8.76 -33.21
C THR A 1018 -15.45 -8.59 -32.81
N ALA A 1019 -16.13 -7.60 -33.39
CA ALA A 1019 -17.54 -7.32 -33.15
C ALA A 1019 -18.14 -6.61 -34.38
N PRO A 1020 -19.39 -6.90 -34.79
CA PRO A 1020 -20.03 -6.23 -35.92
C PRO A 1020 -20.15 -4.72 -35.71
N SER A 1021 -19.78 -3.91 -36.70
CA SER A 1021 -19.96 -2.45 -36.62
C SER A 1021 -21.43 -2.10 -36.45
N GLY A 1022 -21.74 -1.26 -35.47
CA GLY A 1022 -23.11 -0.86 -35.12
C GLY A 1022 -23.81 -1.77 -34.11
N CYS A 1023 -23.13 -2.81 -33.59
CA CYS A 1023 -23.60 -3.51 -32.39
C CYS A 1023 -23.25 -2.71 -31.12
N ILE A 1024 -23.86 -3.07 -29.99
CA ILE A 1024 -23.64 -2.39 -28.69
C ILE A 1024 -22.16 -2.38 -28.25
N LEU A 1025 -21.35 -3.33 -28.75
CA LEU A 1025 -19.92 -3.50 -28.43
C LEU A 1025 -18.97 -2.96 -29.50
N ASN A 1026 -19.48 -2.36 -30.58
CA ASN A 1026 -18.66 -1.71 -31.60
C ASN A 1026 -19.43 -0.53 -32.20
N ALA A 1027 -19.58 0.49 -31.36
CA ALA A 1027 -20.34 1.69 -31.69
C ALA A 1027 -19.54 2.63 -32.61
N PRO A 1028 -19.97 2.90 -33.86
CA PRO A 1028 -19.33 3.92 -34.69
C PRO A 1028 -19.72 5.34 -34.24
N ARG A 1029 -18.84 6.30 -34.50
CA ARG A 1029 -19.17 7.73 -34.39
C ARG A 1029 -20.35 8.08 -35.32
N PRO A 1030 -21.34 8.90 -34.90
CA PRO A 1030 -21.40 9.74 -33.69
C PRO A 1030 -22.22 9.16 -32.52
N ALA A 1031 -22.25 7.83 -32.33
CA ALA A 1031 -22.99 7.22 -31.23
C ALA A 1031 -22.59 7.78 -29.86
N ALA A 1032 -23.55 7.84 -28.94
CA ALA A 1032 -23.35 8.17 -27.54
C ALA A 1032 -22.75 6.98 -26.77
N VAL A 1033 -21.74 7.25 -25.93
CA VAL A 1033 -20.90 6.25 -25.25
C VAL A 1033 -20.59 6.60 -23.78
N ASN A 1034 -21.24 7.63 -23.23
CA ASN A 1034 -21.02 8.19 -21.89
C ASN A 1034 -20.82 7.14 -20.78
N ILE A 1035 -21.75 6.18 -20.70
CA ILE A 1035 -21.81 5.13 -19.68
C ILE A 1035 -21.41 3.77 -20.24
N ARG A 1036 -20.49 3.73 -21.22
CA ARG A 1036 -19.96 2.49 -21.84
C ARG A 1036 -19.51 1.42 -20.85
N HIS A 1037 -19.07 1.81 -19.64
CA HIS A 1037 -18.59 0.91 -18.60
C HIS A 1037 -19.67 -0.09 -18.18
N VAL A 1038 -20.95 0.31 -18.22
CA VAL A 1038 -22.10 -0.52 -17.84
C VAL A 1038 -22.15 -1.81 -18.68
N MET A 1039 -21.81 -1.74 -19.97
CA MET A 1039 -21.76 -2.89 -20.87
C MET A 1039 -20.35 -3.50 -20.98
N GLY A 1040 -19.31 -2.67 -21.10
CA GLY A 1040 -17.95 -3.17 -21.27
C GLY A 1040 -17.44 -3.99 -20.08
N GLN A 1041 -17.89 -3.66 -18.86
CA GLN A 1041 -17.54 -4.43 -17.66
C GLN A 1041 -18.27 -5.79 -17.57
N MET A 1042 -19.27 -6.07 -18.40
CA MET A 1042 -19.90 -7.40 -18.48
C MET A 1042 -19.06 -8.40 -19.31
N LEU A 1043 -18.10 -7.91 -20.08
CA LEU A 1043 -17.37 -8.73 -21.06
C LEU A 1043 -16.50 -9.84 -20.43
N PRO A 1044 -15.86 -9.66 -19.26
CA PRO A 1044 -15.21 -10.77 -18.57
C PRO A 1044 -16.16 -11.93 -18.27
N ASP A 1045 -17.34 -11.64 -17.71
CA ASP A 1045 -18.36 -12.68 -17.46
C ASP A 1045 -18.91 -13.30 -18.76
N ALA A 1046 -19.01 -12.52 -19.84
CA ALA A 1046 -19.41 -13.02 -21.15
C ALA A 1046 -18.40 -14.04 -21.71
N VAL A 1047 -17.10 -13.73 -21.69
CA VAL A 1047 -16.06 -14.68 -22.13
C VAL A 1047 -15.93 -15.87 -21.18
N TYR A 1048 -16.19 -15.69 -19.89
CA TYR A 1048 -16.26 -16.81 -18.93
C TYR A 1048 -17.35 -17.81 -19.29
N GLY A 1049 -18.43 -17.38 -19.95
CA GLY A 1049 -19.44 -18.29 -20.48
C GLY A 1049 -18.88 -19.32 -21.47
N CYS A 1050 -17.89 -18.93 -22.29
CA CYS A 1050 -17.17 -19.83 -23.19
C CYS A 1050 -16.05 -20.58 -22.47
N LEU A 1051 -15.18 -19.87 -21.73
CA LEU A 1051 -14.05 -20.49 -21.03
C LEU A 1051 -14.48 -21.51 -19.99
N GLY A 1052 -15.68 -21.39 -19.39
CA GLY A 1052 -16.22 -22.39 -18.48
C GLY A 1052 -16.51 -23.74 -19.14
N GLN A 1053 -16.68 -23.78 -20.45
CA GLN A 1053 -16.82 -25.02 -21.21
C GLN A 1053 -15.47 -25.67 -21.48
N VAL A 1054 -14.39 -24.87 -21.53
CA VAL A 1054 -13.01 -25.30 -21.74
C VAL A 1054 -12.35 -25.74 -20.42
N LEU A 1055 -12.51 -24.92 -19.38
CA LEU A 1055 -11.85 -25.02 -18.08
C LEU A 1055 -12.89 -24.95 -16.94
N PRO A 1056 -13.81 -25.92 -16.81
CA PRO A 1056 -14.93 -25.86 -15.85
C PRO A 1056 -14.49 -25.73 -14.38
N THR A 1057 -13.25 -26.10 -14.05
CA THR A 1057 -12.69 -26.03 -12.69
C THR A 1057 -11.92 -24.75 -12.39
N LYS A 1058 -11.79 -23.82 -13.36
CA LYS A 1058 -11.02 -22.56 -13.18
C LYS A 1058 -11.86 -21.29 -13.31
N VAL A 1059 -13.10 -21.39 -13.79
CA VAL A 1059 -13.90 -20.21 -14.15
C VAL A 1059 -14.99 -19.94 -13.09
N PRO A 1060 -15.13 -18.69 -12.61
CA PRO A 1060 -16.15 -18.33 -11.63
C PRO A 1060 -17.57 -18.32 -12.22
N ALA A 1061 -18.57 -18.28 -11.35
CA ALA A 1061 -19.93 -17.86 -11.71
C ALA A 1061 -19.97 -16.37 -12.07
N GLU A 1062 -21.09 -15.88 -12.61
CA GLU A 1062 -21.19 -14.45 -12.95
C GLU A 1062 -21.24 -13.59 -11.69
N GLY A 1063 -20.65 -12.41 -11.77
CA GLY A 1063 -20.78 -11.37 -10.76
C GLY A 1063 -21.79 -10.29 -11.16
N THR A 1064 -21.88 -9.28 -10.31
CA THR A 1064 -22.54 -8.01 -10.65
C THR A 1064 -21.92 -7.37 -11.89
N SER A 1065 -20.59 -7.48 -12.02
CA SER A 1065 -19.75 -6.97 -13.12
C SER A 1065 -19.73 -5.45 -13.24
N SER A 1066 -20.84 -4.81 -13.62
CA SER A 1066 -20.88 -3.35 -13.75
C SER A 1066 -20.87 -2.66 -12.38
N LEU A 1067 -20.10 -1.59 -12.25
CA LEU A 1067 -20.15 -0.68 -11.11
C LEU A 1067 -21.56 -0.12 -10.86
N TRP A 1068 -21.90 0.06 -9.59
CA TRP A 1068 -23.14 0.66 -9.12
C TRP A 1068 -22.84 1.99 -8.41
N ASN A 1069 -22.24 2.93 -9.16
CA ASN A 1069 -21.79 4.21 -8.63
C ASN A 1069 -22.96 5.04 -8.07
N LEU A 1070 -22.78 5.63 -6.90
CA LEU A 1070 -23.73 6.56 -6.30
C LEU A 1070 -23.39 7.97 -6.80
N LEU A 1071 -24.20 8.49 -7.72
CA LEU A 1071 -24.02 9.83 -8.29
C LEU A 1071 -25.15 10.73 -7.82
N ALA A 1072 -24.82 11.72 -7.00
CA ALA A 1072 -25.77 12.69 -6.49
C ALA A 1072 -25.28 14.12 -6.76
N SER A 1073 -26.21 15.02 -7.01
CA SER A 1073 -25.89 16.43 -7.22
C SER A 1073 -26.97 17.33 -6.63
N GLY A 1074 -26.52 18.49 -6.15
CA GLY A 1074 -27.36 19.62 -5.81
C GLY A 1074 -27.57 20.55 -7.02
N GLN A 1075 -28.62 21.36 -6.97
CA GLN A 1075 -28.93 22.40 -7.96
C GLN A 1075 -28.80 21.97 -9.46
N TRP A 1076 -29.83 21.29 -9.98
CA TRP A 1076 -30.01 21.11 -11.43
C TRP A 1076 -31.10 22.08 -11.93
N GLY A 1077 -30.74 23.12 -12.68
CA GLY A 1077 -31.70 24.13 -13.15
C GLY A 1077 -32.22 25.04 -12.03
N ASN A 1078 -33.54 25.17 -11.87
CA ASN A 1078 -34.19 26.13 -10.96
C ASN A 1078 -34.34 25.59 -9.50
N GLY A 1079 -33.54 24.60 -9.11
CA GLY A 1079 -33.65 23.92 -7.82
C GLY A 1079 -33.33 24.81 -6.61
N ARG A 1080 -33.87 24.45 -5.44
CA ARG A 1080 -33.73 25.24 -4.19
C ARG A 1080 -32.54 24.87 -3.30
N SER A 1081 -31.82 23.79 -3.61
CA SER A 1081 -30.69 23.31 -2.81
C SER A 1081 -29.37 23.98 -3.19
N GLU A 1082 -28.35 23.86 -2.34
CA GLU A 1082 -26.98 24.28 -2.65
C GLU A 1082 -26.38 23.43 -3.78
N SER A 1083 -25.38 23.98 -4.50
CA SER A 1083 -24.70 23.27 -5.59
C SER A 1083 -23.62 22.35 -5.01
N PHE A 1084 -23.70 21.06 -5.33
CA PHE A 1084 -22.68 20.07 -4.99
C PHE A 1084 -22.71 18.92 -6.01
N MET A 1085 -21.63 18.14 -6.09
CA MET A 1085 -21.59 16.88 -6.81
C MET A 1085 -20.86 15.84 -5.97
N MET A 1086 -21.49 14.68 -5.78
CA MET A 1086 -20.93 13.52 -5.09
C MET A 1086 -20.95 12.34 -6.07
N MET A 1087 -19.80 11.73 -6.29
CA MET A 1087 -19.65 10.46 -6.98
C MET A 1087 -19.00 9.50 -6.01
N SER A 1088 -19.53 8.30 -5.82
CA SER A 1088 -18.94 7.26 -4.97
C SER A 1088 -18.98 5.92 -5.70
N PHE A 1089 -17.85 5.20 -5.75
CA PHE A 1089 -17.70 3.96 -6.51
C PHE A 1089 -18.09 2.76 -5.65
N ASN A 1090 -19.16 2.07 -6.02
CA ASN A 1090 -19.71 0.98 -5.22
C ASN A 1090 -19.97 -0.23 -6.10
N SER A 1091 -19.90 -1.42 -5.53
CA SER A 1091 -20.12 -2.67 -6.26
C SER A 1091 -21.09 -3.61 -5.56
N GLY A 1092 -21.71 -4.47 -6.36
CA GLY A 1092 -22.46 -5.62 -5.85
C GLY A 1092 -21.54 -6.81 -5.53
N GLY A 1093 -22.14 -7.98 -5.39
CA GLY A 1093 -21.40 -9.22 -5.15
C GLY A 1093 -20.67 -9.75 -6.39
N ALA A 1094 -19.45 -10.25 -6.22
CA ALA A 1094 -18.73 -11.03 -7.23
C ALA A 1094 -19.26 -12.47 -7.31
N GLY A 1095 -19.10 -13.12 -8.45
CA GLY A 1095 -19.51 -14.53 -8.61
C GLY A 1095 -18.70 -15.47 -7.72
N ALA A 1096 -19.32 -16.60 -7.34
CA ALA A 1096 -18.63 -17.68 -6.65
C ALA A 1096 -17.45 -18.20 -7.48
N ARG A 1097 -16.35 -18.55 -6.81
CA ARG A 1097 -15.09 -18.89 -7.44
C ARG A 1097 -14.78 -20.38 -7.26
N PRO A 1098 -13.95 -20.98 -8.12
CA PRO A 1098 -13.56 -22.37 -7.93
C PRO A 1098 -12.91 -22.59 -6.56
N GLY A 1099 -13.53 -23.41 -5.72
CA GLY A 1099 -13.04 -23.71 -4.37
C GLY A 1099 -13.35 -22.66 -3.31
N GLN A 1100 -14.03 -21.54 -3.64
CA GLN A 1100 -14.21 -20.41 -2.73
C GLN A 1100 -15.52 -19.65 -2.97
N ASP A 1101 -16.11 -19.11 -1.90
CA ASP A 1101 -17.23 -18.17 -2.03
C ASP A 1101 -16.80 -16.90 -2.82
N GLY A 1102 -17.78 -16.24 -3.43
CA GLY A 1102 -17.59 -14.96 -4.10
C GLY A 1102 -17.32 -13.84 -3.10
N LEU A 1103 -16.53 -12.85 -3.51
CA LEU A 1103 -16.25 -11.67 -2.69
C LEU A 1103 -17.48 -10.76 -2.62
N SER A 1104 -17.91 -10.40 -1.41
CA SER A 1104 -19.02 -9.48 -1.18
C SER A 1104 -18.60 -8.03 -1.44
N ALA A 1105 -19.49 -7.22 -2.03
CA ALA A 1105 -19.28 -5.79 -2.33
C ALA A 1105 -17.84 -5.48 -2.80
N THR A 1106 -17.41 -6.13 -3.88
CA THR A 1106 -16.03 -6.01 -4.37
C THR A 1106 -16.04 -5.66 -5.85
N ALA A 1107 -15.32 -4.61 -6.21
CA ALA A 1107 -15.22 -4.08 -7.55
C ALA A 1107 -14.47 -5.05 -8.48
N PHE A 1108 -15.22 -5.75 -9.32
CA PHE A 1108 -14.70 -6.55 -10.42
C PHE A 1108 -15.63 -6.37 -11.62
N PRO A 1109 -15.12 -6.06 -12.83
CA PRO A 1109 -13.71 -6.10 -13.24
C PRO A 1109 -12.96 -4.75 -13.21
N SER A 1110 -13.54 -3.68 -12.66
CA SER A 1110 -12.90 -2.35 -12.67
C SER A 1110 -11.67 -2.25 -11.75
N GLY A 1111 -11.76 -2.80 -10.53
CA GLY A 1111 -10.67 -2.75 -9.56
C GLY A 1111 -10.56 -1.46 -8.74
N VAL A 1112 -11.44 -0.49 -8.97
CA VAL A 1112 -11.49 0.81 -8.25
C VAL A 1112 -11.84 0.63 -6.77
N ARG A 1113 -11.49 1.64 -5.97
CA ARG A 1113 -11.79 1.76 -4.54
C ARG A 1113 -13.07 2.57 -4.29
N ASN A 1114 -13.82 2.19 -3.28
CA ASN A 1114 -14.91 2.99 -2.74
C ASN A 1114 -14.36 4.11 -1.85
N MET A 1115 -15.07 5.23 -1.85
CA MET A 1115 -14.81 6.36 -0.96
C MET A 1115 -15.40 6.11 0.44
N PRO A 1116 -14.67 6.46 1.52
CA PRO A 1116 -15.20 6.36 2.88
C PRO A 1116 -16.48 7.18 3.06
N VAL A 1117 -17.38 6.71 3.92
CA VAL A 1117 -18.65 7.39 4.20
C VAL A 1117 -18.39 8.80 4.73
N GLU A 1118 -17.45 8.94 5.66
CA GLU A 1118 -17.15 10.24 6.27
C GLU A 1118 -16.67 11.27 5.26
N ILE A 1119 -15.89 10.85 4.26
CA ILE A 1119 -15.41 11.73 3.19
C ILE A 1119 -16.60 12.20 2.33
N ASN A 1120 -17.53 11.30 1.99
CA ASN A 1120 -18.71 11.66 1.20
C ASN A 1120 -19.60 12.69 1.92
N GLU A 1121 -19.75 12.58 3.24
CA GLU A 1121 -20.55 13.52 4.05
C GLU A 1121 -19.85 14.85 4.33
N VAL A 1122 -18.52 14.91 4.21
CA VAL A 1122 -17.77 16.17 4.31
C VAL A 1122 -17.86 16.97 3.01
N VAL A 1123 -17.82 16.29 1.86
CA VAL A 1123 -17.84 16.96 0.54
C VAL A 1123 -19.24 17.21 -0.02
N SER A 1124 -20.29 16.75 0.66
CA SER A 1124 -21.69 16.92 0.24
C SER A 1124 -22.63 17.08 1.43
N PRO A 1125 -23.81 17.69 1.28
CA PRO A 1125 -24.80 17.79 2.35
C PRO A 1125 -25.60 16.50 2.56
N LEU A 1126 -25.14 15.38 2.01
CA LEU A 1126 -25.82 14.09 2.12
C LEU A 1126 -25.38 13.36 3.37
N VAL A 1127 -26.31 12.62 3.94
CA VAL A 1127 -26.10 11.74 5.10
C VAL A 1127 -26.39 10.31 4.69
N PHE A 1128 -25.43 9.44 4.94
CA PHE A 1128 -25.55 7.99 4.84
C PHE A 1128 -26.12 7.47 6.16
N TRP A 1129 -27.31 6.89 6.08
CA TRP A 1129 -27.99 6.26 7.20
C TRP A 1129 -27.67 4.77 7.31
N ARG A 1130 -27.25 4.16 6.20
CA ARG A 1130 -26.90 2.75 6.14
C ARG A 1130 -25.92 2.46 5.02
N LYS A 1131 -24.96 1.59 5.29
CA LYS A 1131 -24.09 0.91 4.33
C LYS A 1131 -23.70 -0.45 4.92
N GLU A 1132 -24.46 -1.49 4.58
CA GLU A 1132 -24.27 -2.85 5.09
C GLU A 1132 -24.35 -3.91 3.99
N PHE A 1133 -23.82 -5.11 4.24
CA PHE A 1133 -24.07 -6.24 3.36
C PHE A 1133 -25.55 -6.55 3.32
N ARG A 1134 -26.05 -6.88 2.12
CA ARG A 1134 -27.41 -7.32 1.86
C ARG A 1134 -27.50 -8.84 2.09
N PRO A 1135 -28.06 -9.33 3.21
CA PRO A 1135 -28.09 -10.77 3.47
C PRO A 1135 -28.89 -11.51 2.40
N ASN A 1136 -28.52 -12.76 2.14
CA ASN A 1136 -29.13 -13.65 1.13
C ASN A 1136 -28.98 -13.19 -0.34
N SER A 1137 -28.32 -12.07 -0.62
CA SER A 1137 -28.23 -11.55 -1.99
C SER A 1137 -27.36 -12.40 -2.92
N GLY A 1138 -26.37 -13.12 -2.39
CA GLY A 1138 -25.54 -14.04 -3.17
C GLY A 1138 -26.27 -15.35 -3.48
N GLY A 1139 -26.14 -15.85 -4.70
CA GLY A 1139 -26.72 -17.13 -5.11
C GLY A 1139 -26.13 -18.31 -4.33
N ASP A 1140 -26.98 -19.24 -3.89
CA ASP A 1140 -26.54 -20.45 -3.18
C ASP A 1140 -25.80 -21.41 -4.14
N GLY A 1141 -24.91 -22.22 -3.60
CA GLY A 1141 -24.10 -23.17 -4.37
C GLY A 1141 -23.21 -23.96 -3.42
N GLU A 1142 -22.45 -24.91 -3.94
CA GLU A 1142 -21.33 -25.51 -3.17
C GLU A 1142 -20.46 -24.37 -2.60
N PHE A 1143 -20.23 -23.37 -3.44
CA PHE A 1143 -19.71 -22.05 -3.08
C PHE A 1143 -20.76 -20.97 -3.40
N ARG A 1144 -21.00 -20.09 -2.43
CA ARG A 1144 -22.01 -19.01 -2.52
C ARG A 1144 -21.45 -17.83 -3.31
N GLY A 1145 -22.29 -17.15 -4.10
CA GLY A 1145 -21.92 -15.86 -4.70
C GLY A 1145 -21.72 -14.78 -3.64
N GLY A 1146 -20.91 -13.76 -3.92
CA GLY A 1146 -20.70 -12.63 -3.01
C GLY A 1146 -22.00 -11.88 -2.71
N LEU A 1147 -22.09 -11.30 -1.52
CA LEU A 1147 -23.24 -10.45 -1.18
C LEU A 1147 -23.14 -9.09 -1.87
N GLY A 1148 -24.27 -8.55 -2.28
CA GLY A 1148 -24.42 -7.11 -2.51
C GLY A 1148 -24.47 -6.34 -1.18
N GLN A 1149 -24.79 -5.06 -1.28
CA GLN A 1149 -24.91 -4.13 -0.15
C GLN A 1149 -26.24 -3.36 -0.20
N ILE A 1150 -26.60 -2.72 0.92
CA ILE A 1150 -27.73 -1.80 1.04
C ILE A 1150 -27.17 -0.45 1.46
N VAL A 1151 -27.47 0.58 0.69
CA VAL A 1151 -27.12 1.96 1.01
C VAL A 1151 -28.39 2.80 1.20
N GLU A 1152 -28.45 3.57 2.28
CA GLU A 1152 -29.54 4.51 2.55
C GLU A 1152 -28.97 5.93 2.65
N LEU A 1153 -29.50 6.85 1.83
CA LEU A 1153 -29.00 8.22 1.65
C LEU A 1153 -30.13 9.23 1.83
N ALA A 1154 -29.86 10.36 2.46
CA ALA A 1154 -30.79 11.49 2.52
C ALA A 1154 -30.03 12.82 2.50
N HIS A 1155 -30.74 13.91 2.22
CA HIS A 1155 -30.21 15.25 2.48
C HIS A 1155 -30.18 15.51 4.00
N GLY A 1156 -29.10 16.09 4.52
CA GLY A 1156 -28.90 16.32 5.96
C GLY A 1156 -29.79 17.45 6.53
N GLY A 1157 -30.11 18.45 5.72
CA GLY A 1157 -31.11 19.50 6.02
C GLY A 1157 -32.39 19.37 5.18
N ASP A 1158 -33.16 20.46 5.06
CA ASP A 1158 -34.44 20.50 4.34
C ASP A 1158 -34.33 20.59 2.79
N GLY A 1159 -33.20 20.20 2.21
CA GLY A 1159 -32.94 20.26 0.77
C GLY A 1159 -33.37 19.00 0.00
N GLU A 1160 -33.51 19.14 -1.31
CA GLU A 1160 -33.66 18.03 -2.26
C GLU A 1160 -32.32 17.77 -2.99
N PHE A 1161 -32.17 16.60 -3.60
CA PHE A 1161 -31.02 16.31 -4.47
C PHE A 1161 -31.43 15.47 -5.68
N VAL A 1162 -30.63 15.53 -6.75
CA VAL A 1162 -30.82 14.71 -7.94
C VAL A 1162 -29.88 13.52 -7.88
N PHE A 1163 -30.43 12.31 -7.99
CA PHE A 1163 -29.69 11.06 -8.08
C PHE A 1163 -29.65 10.56 -9.52
N SER A 1164 -28.46 10.26 -10.05
CA SER A 1164 -28.25 9.81 -11.42
C SER A 1164 -27.87 8.33 -11.44
N ALA A 1165 -28.83 7.46 -11.73
CA ALA A 1165 -28.61 6.01 -11.75
C ALA A 1165 -28.12 5.53 -13.14
N THR A 1166 -27.24 4.52 -13.17
CA THR A 1166 -26.69 3.93 -14.40
C THR A 1166 -26.54 2.40 -14.29
N TYR A 1167 -27.56 1.72 -13.77
CA TYR A 1167 -27.42 0.37 -13.24
C TYR A 1167 -27.93 -0.75 -14.14
N GLU A 1168 -27.22 -1.88 -14.07
CA GLU A 1168 -27.59 -3.20 -14.62
C GLU A 1168 -27.86 -4.20 -13.51
N ARG A 1169 -28.40 -5.37 -13.88
CA ARG A 1169 -28.79 -6.46 -12.95
C ARG A 1169 -29.97 -6.11 -12.03
N VAL A 1170 -30.86 -5.23 -12.47
CA VAL A 1170 -32.16 -4.95 -11.82
C VAL A 1170 -33.27 -5.86 -12.31
N LYS A 1171 -33.17 -6.38 -13.55
CA LYS A 1171 -34.12 -7.38 -14.09
C LYS A 1171 -33.47 -8.74 -14.32
N HIS A 1172 -32.26 -8.79 -14.89
CA HIS A 1172 -31.53 -10.04 -15.15
C HIS A 1172 -30.40 -10.23 -14.13
N PRO A 1173 -30.52 -11.16 -13.18
CA PRO A 1173 -29.53 -11.34 -12.12
C PRO A 1173 -28.21 -11.92 -12.63
N ALA A 1174 -27.16 -11.83 -11.81
CA ALA A 1174 -25.93 -12.59 -12.00
C ALA A 1174 -26.23 -14.09 -11.97
N ARG A 1175 -25.88 -14.81 -13.05
CA ARG A 1175 -26.20 -16.24 -13.17
C ARG A 1175 -25.21 -17.12 -12.42
N GLY A 1176 -25.76 -18.00 -11.59
CA GLY A 1176 -25.04 -19.15 -11.05
C GLY A 1176 -24.58 -20.13 -12.14
N ARG A 1177 -23.60 -20.96 -11.79
CA ARG A 1177 -22.90 -21.86 -12.72
C ARG A 1177 -22.79 -23.28 -12.15
N HIS A 1178 -22.81 -24.28 -13.02
CA HIS A 1178 -22.65 -25.70 -12.68
C HIS A 1178 -23.60 -26.19 -11.56
N GLY A 1179 -24.85 -25.71 -11.58
CA GLY A 1179 -25.88 -26.06 -10.58
C GLY A 1179 -26.08 -25.03 -9.47
N GLY A 1180 -25.23 -24.00 -9.39
CA GLY A 1180 -25.43 -22.89 -8.45
C GLY A 1180 -26.62 -22.00 -8.83
N GLU A 1181 -27.27 -21.43 -7.81
CA GLU A 1181 -28.39 -20.51 -7.96
C GLU A 1181 -27.93 -19.12 -8.43
N HIS A 1182 -28.87 -18.35 -8.99
CA HIS A 1182 -28.63 -16.96 -9.37
C HIS A 1182 -28.57 -16.04 -8.14
N GLY A 1183 -27.81 -14.95 -8.25
CA GLY A 1183 -27.85 -13.88 -7.25
C GLY A 1183 -29.19 -13.13 -7.26
N MET A 1184 -29.46 -12.34 -6.22
CA MET A 1184 -30.59 -11.42 -6.21
C MET A 1184 -30.32 -10.22 -7.11
N THR A 1185 -31.36 -9.72 -7.77
CA THR A 1185 -31.30 -8.46 -8.52
C THR A 1185 -31.18 -7.26 -7.59
N GLY A 1186 -30.63 -6.18 -8.12
CA GLY A 1186 -30.62 -4.89 -7.44
C GLY A 1186 -31.97 -4.18 -7.53
N ARG A 1187 -32.19 -3.20 -6.65
CA ARG A 1187 -33.44 -2.43 -6.55
C ARG A 1187 -33.17 -1.04 -5.98
N LEU A 1188 -33.95 -0.06 -6.43
CA LEU A 1188 -33.89 1.31 -5.92
C LEU A 1188 -35.30 1.75 -5.54
N THR A 1189 -35.44 2.31 -4.34
CA THR A 1189 -36.71 2.84 -3.85
C THR A 1189 -36.49 4.08 -2.99
N LEU A 1190 -37.54 4.87 -2.81
CA LEU A 1190 -37.62 5.77 -1.66
C LEU A 1190 -38.07 4.98 -0.42
N ASP A 1191 -37.91 5.57 0.76
CA ASP A 1191 -38.31 5.02 2.07
C ASP A 1191 -39.81 4.72 2.23
N ASP A 1192 -40.70 5.28 1.40
CA ASP A 1192 -42.12 4.88 1.34
C ASP A 1192 -42.38 3.72 0.36
N GLY A 1193 -41.33 3.15 -0.22
CA GLY A 1193 -41.40 2.06 -1.19
C GLY A 1193 -41.62 2.51 -2.64
N SER A 1194 -41.72 3.81 -2.92
CA SER A 1194 -41.83 4.32 -4.30
C SER A 1194 -40.63 3.89 -5.14
N PRO A 1195 -40.82 3.31 -6.34
CA PRO A 1195 -39.72 2.86 -7.16
C PRO A 1195 -38.92 4.03 -7.73
N VAL A 1196 -37.59 3.88 -7.78
CA VAL A 1196 -36.67 4.81 -8.45
C VAL A 1196 -36.12 4.14 -9.71
N ALA A 1197 -35.98 4.90 -10.79
CA ALA A 1197 -35.49 4.36 -12.05
C ALA A 1197 -34.03 3.91 -11.93
N ALA A 1198 -33.70 2.73 -12.44
CA ALA A 1198 -32.34 2.19 -12.41
C ALA A 1198 -31.37 2.88 -13.38
N LYS A 1199 -31.90 3.63 -14.36
CA LYS A 1199 -31.13 4.41 -15.33
C LYS A 1199 -31.79 5.77 -15.53
N GLY A 1200 -31.01 6.84 -15.43
CA GLY A 1200 -31.46 8.23 -15.58
C GLY A 1200 -31.51 8.99 -14.25
N ASN A 1201 -32.01 10.23 -14.32
CA ASN A 1201 -31.98 11.16 -13.19
C ASN A 1201 -33.31 11.16 -12.45
N THR A 1202 -33.28 11.09 -11.12
CA THR A 1202 -34.46 11.16 -10.25
C THR A 1202 -34.22 12.20 -9.15
N THR A 1203 -35.16 13.10 -8.95
CA THR A 1203 -35.14 14.01 -7.80
C THR A 1203 -35.61 13.28 -6.55
N VAL A 1204 -34.76 13.23 -5.52
CA VAL A 1204 -35.10 12.76 -4.18
C VAL A 1204 -35.63 13.96 -3.40
N PRO A 1205 -36.92 13.97 -3.00
CA PRO A 1205 -37.51 15.10 -2.30
C PRO A 1205 -36.90 15.30 -0.91
N SER A 1206 -36.98 16.54 -0.41
CA SER A 1206 -36.63 16.88 0.97
C SER A 1206 -37.35 15.98 1.98
N GLY A 1207 -36.62 15.58 3.03
CA GLY A 1207 -37.11 14.69 4.08
C GLY A 1207 -37.31 13.22 3.68
N ARG A 1208 -37.00 12.83 2.43
CA ARG A 1208 -37.10 11.44 1.96
C ARG A 1208 -35.72 10.78 1.92
N ARG A 1209 -35.69 9.45 2.07
CA ARG A 1209 -34.47 8.67 1.94
C ARG A 1209 -34.49 7.85 0.66
N LEU A 1210 -33.37 7.84 -0.05
CA LEU A 1210 -33.09 6.94 -1.15
C LEU A 1210 -32.49 5.64 -0.59
N ILE A 1211 -33.08 4.50 -0.95
CA ILE A 1211 -32.61 3.16 -0.61
C ILE A 1211 -32.12 2.49 -1.89
N VAL A 1212 -30.85 2.11 -1.91
CA VAL A 1212 -30.20 1.40 -3.01
C VAL A 1212 -29.80 0.01 -2.53
N GLU A 1213 -30.48 -1.01 -3.02
CA GLU A 1213 -30.15 -2.42 -2.80
C GLU A 1213 -29.34 -2.95 -3.99
N PHE A 1214 -28.08 -3.29 -3.76
CA PHE A 1214 -27.17 -3.76 -4.78
C PHE A 1214 -27.41 -5.27 -5.06
N PRO A 1215 -27.13 -5.72 -6.29
CA PRO A 1215 -27.24 -7.13 -6.66
C PRO A 1215 -26.15 -7.99 -6.00
N GLY A 1216 -26.43 -9.29 -5.85
CA GLY A 1216 -25.43 -10.28 -5.44
C GLY A 1216 -24.88 -11.08 -6.62
N GLY A 1217 -23.78 -11.79 -6.39
CA GLY A 1217 -23.17 -12.67 -7.39
C GLY A 1217 -23.86 -14.04 -7.50
N GLY A 1218 -23.64 -14.75 -8.60
CA GLY A 1218 -24.13 -16.12 -8.79
C GLY A 1218 -23.36 -17.16 -7.97
N GLY A 1219 -24.03 -18.24 -7.58
CA GLY A 1219 -23.42 -19.40 -6.90
C GLY A 1219 -22.71 -20.36 -7.87
N LEU A 1220 -21.80 -21.19 -7.34
CA LEU A 1220 -21.05 -22.19 -8.11
C LEU A 1220 -21.25 -23.57 -7.50
N GLY A 1221 -21.63 -24.54 -8.33
CA GLY A 1221 -21.86 -25.91 -7.90
C GLY A 1221 -23.21 -26.12 -7.21
N ASP A 1222 -23.57 -27.38 -7.01
CA ASP A 1222 -24.85 -27.76 -6.37
C ASP A 1222 -24.89 -27.32 -4.89
N PRO A 1223 -25.89 -26.51 -4.46
CA PRO A 1223 -26.07 -26.10 -3.07
C PRO A 1223 -26.04 -27.23 -2.05
N SER A 1224 -26.50 -28.44 -2.40
CA SER A 1224 -26.51 -29.60 -1.50
C SER A 1224 -25.11 -30.07 -1.10
N ARG A 1225 -24.07 -29.71 -1.87
CA ARG A 1225 -22.67 -30.03 -1.59
C ARG A 1225 -21.99 -29.02 -0.66
N ARG A 1226 -22.63 -27.88 -0.39
CA ARG A 1226 -22.09 -26.88 0.53
C ARG A 1226 -21.90 -27.51 1.90
N SER A 1227 -20.68 -27.43 2.43
CA SER A 1227 -20.37 -28.06 3.71
C SER A 1227 -21.24 -27.49 4.85
N ARG A 1228 -21.59 -28.36 5.80
CA ARG A 1228 -22.34 -27.96 7.00
C ARG A 1228 -21.64 -26.83 7.76
N GLN A 1229 -20.31 -26.88 7.86
CA GLN A 1229 -19.50 -25.84 8.51
C GLN A 1229 -19.61 -24.49 7.80
N ALA A 1230 -19.60 -24.46 6.46
CA ALA A 1230 -19.77 -23.21 5.71
C ALA A 1230 -21.18 -22.61 5.89
N ARG A 1231 -22.23 -23.46 5.91
CA ARG A 1231 -23.61 -23.02 6.19
C ARG A 1231 -23.75 -22.46 7.61
N GLU A 1232 -23.19 -23.14 8.61
CA GLU A 1232 -23.19 -22.68 10.00
C GLU A 1232 -22.40 -21.37 10.16
N ARG A 1233 -21.26 -21.23 9.48
CA ARG A 1233 -20.48 -19.98 9.43
C ARG A 1233 -21.32 -18.84 8.86
N ASP A 1234 -21.95 -19.04 7.71
CA ASP A 1234 -22.73 -17.98 7.04
C ASP A 1234 -23.95 -17.54 7.85
N ARG A 1235 -24.65 -18.47 8.52
CA ARG A 1235 -25.73 -18.15 9.46
C ARG A 1235 -25.21 -17.38 10.66
N ARG A 1236 -24.12 -17.87 11.27
CA ARG A 1236 -23.50 -17.21 12.43
C ARG A 1236 -23.10 -15.77 12.10
N LEU A 1237 -22.52 -15.54 10.93
CA LEU A 1237 -22.11 -14.20 10.47
C LEU A 1237 -23.28 -13.36 9.93
N GLY A 1238 -24.49 -13.93 9.82
CA GLY A 1238 -25.68 -13.25 9.31
C GLY A 1238 -25.59 -12.90 7.82
N TYR A 1239 -24.77 -13.61 7.05
CA TYR A 1239 -24.73 -13.50 5.59
C TYR A 1239 -25.96 -14.13 4.93
N VAL A 1240 -26.55 -15.12 5.60
CA VAL A 1240 -27.78 -15.80 5.24
C VAL A 1240 -28.72 -15.78 6.44
N THR A 1241 -30.00 -15.48 6.23
CA THR A 1241 -31.05 -15.47 7.26
C THR A 1241 -31.98 -16.68 7.09
N GLU A 1242 -32.65 -17.12 8.16
CA GLU A 1242 -33.47 -18.36 8.21
C GLU A 1242 -34.73 -18.36 7.32
N THR A 1243 -34.90 -17.37 6.44
CA THR A 1243 -36.09 -17.18 5.60
C THR A 1243 -36.13 -18.04 4.34
N LYS A 1244 -35.06 -18.76 3.97
CA LYS A 1244 -35.14 -19.81 2.93
C LYS A 1244 -35.47 -21.13 3.60
N LYS A 1245 -36.73 -21.59 3.47
CA LYS A 1245 -37.14 -22.95 3.81
C LYS A 1245 -36.16 -23.93 3.16
N GLU A 1246 -35.46 -24.69 3.99
CA GLU A 1246 -34.88 -25.96 3.58
C GLU A 1246 -36.07 -26.85 3.18
N ASP A 1247 -36.30 -27.02 1.88
CA ASP A 1247 -37.15 -28.14 1.43
C ASP A 1247 -36.34 -29.42 1.65
N PRO A 1248 -36.92 -30.45 2.29
CA PRO A 1248 -36.21 -31.57 2.90
C PRO A 1248 -35.48 -32.50 1.93
#